data_AF-A0A955BA28-F1
#
_entry.id   AF-A0A955BA28-F1
#
_cell.length_a   1.000
_cell.length_b   1.000
_cell.length_c   1.000
_cell.angle_alpha   90.00
_cell.angle_beta   90.00
_cell.angle_gamma   90.00
#
_symmetry.space_group_name_H-M   'P 1'
#
loop_
_entity.id
_entity.type
_entity.pdbx_description
1 polymer ?
#
loop_
_entity_poly.entity_id
_entity_poly.type
_entity_poly.pdbx_seq_one_letter_code
_entity_poly.pdbx_strand_id
1 'polypeptide(L)'
;MKHIAAIALLFSLASSLSAIEVGGVLFVDLDAASYTTGDFSWTNNGTYGDFDVIGAPMSGLIESTPVVWFDGVQDAFIGADVAPDGLVGEEPTTTIEAWVFNPAVASEETIVAWGDRGGPDGSNMSFNYGTNSDFGAVGHWGDDYDVGWNGTPKAEQWHHMAYSFDGTTARVYLDGVLNNEKDMPDLETFDGSAIAIAAQWQKGGGSLDNGRRGSLAIGRLRVHDEPLSAEQITANYNEELSAFIGPPLPEPTELLARPIHRYNFNNPAGNASEETIVDLEGNASGEVVGEDAVMFTGTQLQLGGGTSDFAPYVDLPNGIISSLTDATIEGWVTIEAAENTPRIFSFGSSTAGELLEVGGEGTDQDVFAYSAARGENIDRQNISLKNLDPDSAGAEGDIGFQETLNTTVQAELNEEFHFALVYDSDGGAEGTPVILQYRNGELASTLDVTIALENLSDVNNFLGRSNDTSETNFAGLFNEFRIYDYALSQTELLGNIEAGPDVVNVGGRVAGDYNDNGVLDAGDLDLQSQQIGSNDANFDLTGDGSVDFADRLTWVKDLANTWIGDANLDGEFNSGDFVQVFGASLFETQRPATWDQGDWNGDGVFDSGDFVAAFTDGGYEKGARPAAAVPEPGTSMIALLAFVGFLFRGVRLAR
;
A
#
# COMPACT_ATOMS: atom_id res chain seq x y z
N MET A 1 -57.73 24.84 8.27
CA MET A 1 -56.57 24.37 7.47
C MET A 1 -55.88 25.60 6.93
N LYS A 2 -54.61 25.92 7.14
CA LYS A 2 -53.52 25.41 7.97
C LYS A 2 -52.63 26.64 8.26
N HIS A 3 -51.95 26.60 9.39
CA HIS A 3 -51.00 27.58 9.93
C HIS A 3 -49.86 27.93 8.96
N ILE A 4 -49.23 29.10 9.15
CA ILE A 4 -47.84 29.24 9.65
C ILE A 4 -47.52 30.73 9.77
N ALA A 5 -47.27 31.20 10.99
CA ALA A 5 -46.61 32.46 11.29
C ALA A 5 -45.10 32.18 11.31
N ALA A 6 -44.33 32.95 10.54
CA ALA A 6 -42.88 32.85 10.51
C ALA A 6 -42.28 33.36 11.83
N ILE A 7 -41.70 32.45 12.61
CA ILE A 7 -40.77 32.76 13.68
C ILE A 7 -39.39 32.78 13.04
N ALA A 8 -38.75 33.95 12.99
CA ALA A 8 -37.34 34.07 12.66
C ALA A 8 -36.53 33.62 13.89
N LEU A 9 -36.08 32.37 13.89
CA LEU A 9 -35.06 31.89 14.81
C LEU A 9 -33.70 32.33 14.25
N LEU A 10 -33.08 33.35 14.85
CA LEU A 10 -31.65 33.57 14.69
C LEU A 10 -30.94 32.42 15.40
N PHE A 11 -30.46 31.43 14.64
CA PHE A 11 -29.38 30.57 15.12
C PHE A 11 -28.09 31.40 15.04
N SER A 12 -27.64 31.93 16.17
CA SER A 12 -26.22 32.21 16.34
C SER A 12 -25.52 30.86 16.45
N LEU A 13 -24.91 30.38 15.37
CA LEU A 13 -23.84 29.40 15.46
C LEU A 13 -22.65 30.11 16.12
N ALA A 14 -22.66 30.14 17.45
CA ALA A 14 -21.41 30.21 18.18
C ALA A 14 -20.76 28.84 17.95
N SER A 15 -19.73 28.79 17.11
CA SER A 15 -18.74 27.73 17.16
C SER A 15 -18.08 27.82 18.54
N SER A 16 -18.57 27.06 19.51
CA SER A 16 -17.75 26.73 20.68
C SER A 16 -16.59 25.92 20.13
N LEU A 17 -15.36 26.44 20.17
CA LEU A 17 -14.19 25.55 20.21
C LEU A 17 -14.44 24.61 21.40
N SER A 18 -14.32 23.31 21.17
CA SER A 18 -14.32 22.39 22.31
C SER A 18 -13.03 22.68 23.07
N ALA A 19 -13.11 22.89 24.38
CA ALA A 19 -11.87 23.00 25.16
C ALA A 19 -11.20 21.63 25.19
N ILE A 20 -9.86 21.60 25.21
CA ILE A 20 -9.11 20.38 25.53
C ILE A 20 -9.60 19.84 26.88
N GLU A 21 -9.97 18.56 26.88
CA GLU A 21 -10.38 17.80 28.05
C GLU A 21 -9.16 17.50 28.92
N VAL A 22 -9.29 17.71 30.24
CA VAL A 22 -8.20 17.55 31.20
C VAL A 22 -8.67 16.63 32.33
N GLY A 23 -7.93 15.55 32.59
CA GLY A 23 -8.07 14.74 33.80
C GLY A 23 -7.29 15.39 34.94
N GLY A 24 -7.93 15.57 36.10
CA GLY A 24 -7.29 16.11 37.30
C GLY A 24 -6.44 17.37 37.10
N VAL A 25 -5.19 17.30 37.55
CA VAL A 25 -4.15 18.32 37.41
C VAL A 25 -3.36 18.11 36.12
N LEU A 26 -3.33 19.13 35.28
CA LEU A 26 -2.43 19.21 34.13
C LEU A 26 -1.03 19.63 34.61
N PHE A 27 -0.12 18.68 34.75
CA PHE A 27 1.26 18.94 35.15
C PHE A 27 2.10 19.48 34.00
N VAL A 28 2.05 18.79 32.86
CA VAL A 28 2.81 19.15 31.66
C VAL A 28 1.84 19.57 30.57
N ASP A 29 2.10 20.70 29.93
CA ASP A 29 1.44 21.18 28.71
C ASP A 29 2.48 21.91 27.87
N LEU A 30 3.16 21.15 27.02
CA LEU A 30 4.18 21.63 26.12
C LEU A 30 3.61 21.81 24.71
N ASP A 31 3.95 22.93 24.11
CA ASP A 31 3.64 23.28 22.73
C ASP A 31 4.97 23.59 22.04
N ALA A 32 5.29 22.88 20.96
CA ALA A 32 6.56 23.07 20.26
C ALA A 32 6.72 24.50 19.71
N ALA A 33 5.63 25.23 19.50
CA ALA A 33 5.68 26.64 19.12
C ALA A 33 6.28 27.55 20.20
N SER A 34 6.41 27.09 21.45
CA SER A 34 6.98 27.86 22.56
C SER A 34 8.50 27.69 22.72
N TYR A 35 9.12 26.72 22.05
CA TYR A 35 10.57 26.49 22.11
C TYR A 35 11.29 27.03 20.87
N THR A 36 12.43 27.68 21.08
CA THR A 36 13.34 28.08 19.99
C THR A 36 14.70 27.41 20.16
N THR A 37 15.26 26.86 19.08
CA THR A 37 16.62 26.28 19.09
C THR A 37 17.63 27.22 19.75
N GLY A 38 18.31 26.72 20.79
CA GLY A 38 19.33 27.47 21.53
C GLY A 38 18.82 28.14 22.80
N ASP A 39 17.52 28.07 23.10
CA ASP A 39 17.00 28.36 24.43
C ASP A 39 17.54 27.35 25.45
N PHE A 40 17.60 27.75 26.73
CA PHE A 40 18.08 26.88 27.80
C PHE A 40 16.98 26.00 28.41
N SER A 41 15.72 26.34 28.15
CA SER A 41 14.57 25.60 28.65
C SER A 41 13.39 25.65 27.67
N TRP A 42 12.50 24.67 27.79
CA TRP A 42 11.19 24.65 27.15
C TRP A 42 10.13 25.05 28.18
N THR A 43 9.42 26.14 27.91
CA THR A 43 8.36 26.64 28.79
C THR A 43 7.18 25.68 28.85
N ASN A 44 6.83 25.28 30.07
CA ASN A 44 5.66 24.48 30.38
C ASN A 44 4.47 25.37 30.73
N ASN A 45 3.31 25.15 30.08
CA ASN A 45 2.08 25.88 30.39
C ASN A 45 1.25 25.21 31.51
N GLY A 46 1.64 24.00 31.93
CA GLY A 46 1.02 23.27 33.02
C GLY A 46 1.42 23.78 34.41
N THR A 47 1.07 23.01 35.44
CA THR A 47 1.31 23.40 36.85
C THR A 47 2.67 22.98 37.41
N TYR A 48 3.41 22.16 36.66
CA TYR A 48 4.76 21.73 37.00
C TYR A 48 5.80 22.87 36.75
N GLY A 49 7.08 22.54 36.56
CA GLY A 49 8.12 23.49 36.15
C GLY A 49 8.41 23.44 34.64
N ASP A 50 9.26 24.37 34.20
CA ASP A 50 9.88 24.33 32.86
C ASP A 50 10.87 23.17 32.76
N PHE A 51 11.27 22.84 31.53
CA PHE A 51 12.21 21.75 31.28
C PHE A 51 13.54 22.27 30.76
N ASP A 52 14.64 21.92 31.43
CA ASP A 52 16.00 22.28 31.03
C ASP A 52 16.48 21.42 29.86
N VAL A 53 17.19 22.04 28.91
CA VAL A 53 17.72 21.39 27.71
C VAL A 53 18.91 20.49 28.05
N ILE A 54 18.91 19.29 27.47
CA ILE A 54 20.08 18.41 27.37
C ILE A 54 20.38 18.19 25.88
N GLY A 55 21.66 18.35 25.50
CA GLY A 55 22.07 18.25 24.10
C GLY A 55 21.78 19.52 23.31
N ALA A 56 21.30 19.37 22.08
CA ALA A 56 20.93 20.45 21.18
C ALA A 56 19.62 20.16 20.40
N PRO A 57 18.47 19.88 21.07
CA PRO A 57 17.18 19.72 20.40
C PRO A 57 16.85 20.93 19.51
N MET A 58 16.28 20.66 18.34
CA MET A 58 16.05 21.68 17.32
C MET A 58 14.57 21.98 17.12
N SER A 59 14.15 23.23 17.29
CA SER A 59 12.84 23.70 16.83
C SER A 59 12.78 23.71 15.30
N GLY A 60 11.65 23.36 14.71
CA GLY A 60 11.45 23.37 13.26
C GLY A 60 9.98 23.38 12.85
N LEU A 61 9.73 23.03 11.59
CA LEU A 61 8.39 22.80 11.04
C LEU A 61 8.38 21.47 10.28
N ILE A 62 7.28 20.72 10.41
CA ILE A 62 6.87 19.70 9.44
C ILE A 62 5.67 20.29 8.71
N GLU A 63 5.80 20.53 7.41
CA GLU A 63 4.89 21.39 6.65
C GLU A 63 4.68 22.75 7.35
N SER A 64 3.52 22.97 7.97
CA SER A 64 3.19 24.17 8.74
C SER A 64 3.13 23.96 10.25
N THR A 65 3.41 22.75 10.73
CA THR A 65 3.26 22.32 12.12
C THR A 65 4.56 22.56 12.90
N PRO A 66 4.59 23.37 13.97
CA PRO A 66 5.76 23.54 14.84
C PRO A 66 6.17 22.24 15.52
N VAL A 67 7.47 21.99 15.59
CA VAL A 67 8.04 20.77 16.19
C VAL A 67 9.32 21.05 16.97
N VAL A 68 9.64 20.16 17.91
CA VAL A 68 10.98 20.03 18.51
C VAL A 68 11.55 18.66 18.14
N TRP A 69 12.68 18.65 17.44
CA TRP A 69 13.40 17.46 16.97
C TRP A 69 14.42 16.98 17.99
N PHE A 70 14.52 15.67 18.12
CA PHE A 70 15.49 14.95 18.93
C PHE A 70 16.34 14.01 18.05
N ASP A 71 17.63 13.88 18.36
CA ASP A 71 18.62 13.21 17.51
C ASP A 71 18.76 11.69 17.74
N GLY A 72 18.05 11.11 18.72
CA GLY A 72 18.21 9.71 19.09
C GLY A 72 19.53 9.38 19.78
N VAL A 73 20.33 10.37 20.19
CA VAL A 73 21.66 10.16 20.80
C VAL A 73 21.77 10.80 22.17
N GLN A 74 21.56 12.11 22.27
CA GLN A 74 21.76 12.86 23.51
C GLN A 74 20.69 13.90 23.78
N ASP A 75 19.91 14.28 22.77
CA ASP A 75 18.91 15.32 22.90
C ASP A 75 17.79 14.88 23.84
N ALA A 76 17.47 15.72 24.81
CA ALA A 76 16.40 15.50 25.76
C ALA A 76 16.01 16.82 26.45
N PHE A 77 14.93 16.77 27.21
CA PHE A 77 14.66 17.79 28.23
C PHE A 77 14.42 17.13 29.60
N ILE A 78 14.80 17.81 30.67
CA ILE A 78 14.59 17.35 32.05
C ILE A 78 13.80 18.39 32.83
N GLY A 79 12.74 17.96 33.51
CA GLY A 79 11.93 18.80 34.39
C GLY A 79 12.73 19.44 35.51
N ALA A 80 12.34 20.65 35.92
CA ALA A 80 13.05 21.42 36.95
C ALA A 80 13.01 20.83 38.38
N ASP A 81 12.16 19.82 38.64
CA ASP A 81 12.01 19.18 39.95
C ASP A 81 11.86 17.66 39.80
N VAL A 82 11.60 16.92 40.87
CA VAL A 82 11.18 15.51 40.78
C VAL A 82 9.77 15.40 40.21
N ALA A 83 9.39 14.24 39.66
CA ALA A 83 8.03 14.00 39.20
C ALA A 83 7.03 14.18 40.37
N PRO A 84 5.89 14.89 40.16
CA PRO A 84 4.95 15.19 41.23
C PRO A 84 4.29 13.96 41.88
N ASP A 85 3.88 14.12 43.15
CA ASP A 85 2.96 13.20 43.82
C ASP A 85 1.71 12.96 42.95
N GLY A 86 1.27 11.70 42.83
CA GLY A 86 0.18 11.28 41.96
C GLY A 86 0.65 10.58 40.67
N LEU A 87 1.84 10.95 40.17
CA LEU A 87 2.49 10.23 39.05
C LEU A 87 3.48 9.15 39.53
N VAL A 88 3.88 9.21 40.79
CA VAL A 88 4.85 8.30 41.43
C VAL A 88 4.29 7.76 42.74
N GLY A 89 4.91 6.70 43.27
CA GLY A 89 4.51 6.04 44.50
C GLY A 89 3.53 4.89 44.26
N GLU A 90 2.75 4.57 45.28
CA GLU A 90 1.74 3.49 45.25
C GLU A 90 0.52 3.92 44.43
N GLU A 91 0.08 3.05 43.52
CA GLU A 91 -1.16 3.17 42.73
C GLU A 91 -1.32 4.54 42.00
N PRO A 92 -0.31 5.02 41.25
CA PRO A 92 -0.43 6.24 40.48
C PRO A 92 -1.54 6.11 39.43
N THR A 93 -2.19 7.22 39.12
CA THR A 93 -3.08 7.33 37.96
C THR A 93 -2.55 8.40 37.03
N THR A 94 -2.75 8.24 35.72
CA THR A 94 -2.26 9.23 34.78
C THR A 94 -2.93 9.16 33.43
N THR A 95 -2.89 10.27 32.71
CA THR A 95 -2.97 10.26 31.25
C THR A 95 -1.81 11.03 30.66
N ILE A 96 -1.22 10.49 29.61
CA ILE A 96 -0.22 11.16 28.78
C ILE A 96 -0.82 11.27 27.38
N GLU A 97 -0.75 12.45 26.77
CA GLU A 97 -1.11 12.67 25.37
C GLU A 97 0.04 13.35 24.65
N ALA A 98 0.40 12.88 23.46
CA ALA A 98 1.47 13.47 22.67
C ALA A 98 1.12 13.47 21.19
N TRP A 99 1.38 14.60 20.52
CA TRP A 99 1.48 14.64 19.07
C TRP A 99 2.93 14.45 18.69
N VAL A 100 3.21 13.34 18.02
CA VAL A 100 4.57 12.88 17.73
C VAL A 100 4.68 12.49 16.26
N PHE A 101 5.81 12.81 15.65
CA PHE A 101 6.18 12.37 14.30
C PHE A 101 7.53 11.65 14.40
N ASN A 102 7.63 10.42 13.90
CA ASN A 102 8.89 9.68 13.92
C ASN A 102 9.33 9.30 12.50
N PRO A 103 10.50 9.74 12.02
CA PRO A 103 11.00 9.38 10.69
C PRO A 103 11.26 7.88 10.51
N ALA A 104 11.59 7.16 11.59
CA ALA A 104 11.78 5.72 11.57
C ALA A 104 11.54 5.17 12.98
N VAL A 105 10.84 4.04 13.10
CA VAL A 105 10.43 3.53 14.41
C VAL A 105 11.36 2.40 14.85
N ALA A 106 12.11 2.61 15.94
CA ALA A 106 12.92 1.54 16.53
C ALA A 106 12.08 0.60 17.42
N SER A 107 12.71 -0.43 17.97
CA SER A 107 12.03 -1.38 18.86
C SER A 107 11.46 -0.71 20.13
N GLU A 108 12.16 0.30 20.68
CA GLU A 108 11.76 1.10 21.84
C GLU A 108 12.39 2.50 21.73
N GLU A 109 11.59 3.54 21.54
CA GLU A 109 12.02 4.95 21.58
C GLU A 109 11.13 5.77 22.49
N THR A 110 11.73 6.53 23.40
CA THR A 110 10.95 7.23 24.43
C THR A 110 10.46 8.59 23.99
N ILE A 111 9.19 8.88 24.27
CA ILE A 111 8.57 10.20 24.14
C ILE A 111 8.73 10.95 25.46
N VAL A 112 8.33 10.33 26.58
CA VAL A 112 8.42 10.89 27.93
C VAL A 112 8.57 9.77 28.96
N ALA A 113 9.30 10.03 30.05
CA ALA A 113 9.46 9.07 31.13
C ALA A 113 9.68 9.72 32.51
N TRP A 114 9.39 8.95 33.56
CA TRP A 114 9.79 9.19 34.94
C TRP A 114 9.88 7.85 35.69
N GLY A 115 10.19 7.90 36.98
CA GLY A 115 10.69 6.71 37.68
C GLY A 115 12.08 6.34 37.18
N ASP A 116 12.51 5.10 37.43
CA ASP A 116 13.78 4.62 36.88
C ASP A 116 13.73 3.14 36.44
N ARG A 117 14.57 2.81 35.46
CA ARG A 117 14.68 1.45 34.93
C ARG A 117 15.37 0.52 35.93
N GLY A 118 15.26 -0.80 35.72
CA GLY A 118 16.09 -1.76 36.45
C GLY A 118 15.45 -2.37 37.69
N GLY A 119 14.14 -2.15 37.85
CA GLY A 119 13.26 -2.82 38.79
C GLY A 119 13.24 -2.21 40.19
N PRO A 120 12.24 -2.58 41.02
CA PRO A 120 11.37 -3.75 40.89
C PRO A 120 10.28 -3.62 39.80
N ASP A 121 9.59 -4.70 39.50
CA ASP A 121 8.55 -4.66 38.47
C ASP A 121 7.45 -3.66 38.82
N GLY A 122 6.95 -2.92 37.82
CA GLY A 122 5.97 -1.84 38.01
C GLY A 122 6.56 -0.51 38.51
N SER A 123 7.89 -0.37 38.55
CA SER A 123 8.57 0.82 39.10
C SER A 123 8.96 1.89 38.08
N ASN A 124 8.93 1.58 36.78
CA ASN A 124 9.27 2.53 35.73
C ASN A 124 8.00 3.18 35.16
N MET A 125 8.15 4.34 34.53
CA MET A 125 7.15 4.84 33.60
C MET A 125 7.85 5.43 32.37
N SER A 126 7.67 4.79 31.22
CA SER A 126 8.12 5.31 29.94
C SER A 126 7.02 5.16 28.92
N PHE A 127 6.61 6.25 28.29
CA PHE A 127 5.72 6.23 27.13
C PHE A 127 6.55 6.30 25.86
N ASN A 128 6.36 5.32 24.98
CA ASN A 128 7.26 5.00 23.90
C ASN A 128 6.54 4.95 22.54
N TYR A 129 7.32 5.20 21.50
CA TYR A 129 6.97 5.01 20.10
C TYR A 129 7.87 3.90 19.56
N GLY A 130 7.49 2.64 19.77
CA GLY A 130 8.31 1.49 19.41
C GLY A 130 7.55 0.35 18.74
N THR A 131 8.28 -0.52 18.03
CA THR A 131 7.71 -1.68 17.31
C THR A 131 7.55 -2.94 18.18
N ASN A 132 8.12 -2.97 19.38
CA ASN A 132 8.07 -4.17 20.21
C ASN A 132 6.63 -4.44 20.73
N SER A 133 6.14 -5.67 20.54
CA SER A 133 4.79 -6.09 20.90
C SER A 133 4.51 -6.13 22.42
N ASP A 134 5.55 -6.15 23.24
CA ASP A 134 5.43 -6.32 24.69
C ASP A 134 5.58 -4.98 25.43
N PHE A 135 6.47 -4.09 24.97
CA PHE A 135 6.83 -2.84 25.65
C PHE A 135 6.97 -1.62 24.74
N GLY A 136 6.64 -1.75 23.44
CA GLY A 136 6.80 -0.68 22.46
C GLY A 136 5.92 0.55 22.71
N ALA A 137 4.85 0.42 23.51
CA ALA A 137 3.98 1.54 23.90
C ALA A 137 4.31 2.10 25.28
N VAL A 138 4.41 1.23 26.29
CA VAL A 138 4.68 1.63 27.67
C VAL A 138 5.62 0.64 28.32
N GLY A 139 6.70 1.16 28.91
CA GLY A 139 7.59 0.39 29.77
C GLY A 139 7.37 0.73 31.24
N HIS A 140 6.77 -0.18 31.99
CA HIS A 140 6.66 -0.13 33.45
C HIS A 140 7.71 -0.97 34.18
N TRP A 141 8.52 -1.71 33.42
CA TRP A 141 9.48 -2.70 33.88
C TRP A 141 8.77 -3.97 34.36
N GLY A 142 8.84 -5.02 33.54
CA GLY A 142 8.39 -6.37 33.88
C GLY A 142 7.25 -6.84 32.99
N ASP A 143 7.29 -8.11 32.55
CA ASP A 143 6.40 -8.66 31.52
C ASP A 143 4.90 -8.50 31.86
N ASP A 144 4.52 -8.56 33.13
CA ASP A 144 3.12 -8.40 33.58
C ASP A 144 2.66 -6.93 33.60
N TYR A 145 3.59 -5.97 33.45
CA TYR A 145 3.34 -4.53 33.55
C TYR A 145 3.58 -3.78 32.22
N ASP A 146 4.43 -4.29 31.34
CA ASP A 146 4.74 -3.63 30.07
C ASP A 146 3.56 -3.74 29.07
N VAL A 147 3.40 -2.72 28.21
CA VAL A 147 2.35 -2.66 27.19
C VAL A 147 2.96 -2.38 25.82
N GLY A 148 2.66 -3.21 24.82
CA GLY A 148 2.98 -2.93 23.42
C GLY A 148 1.80 -2.35 22.65
N TRP A 149 2.09 -1.79 21.49
CA TRP A 149 1.06 -1.41 20.52
C TRP A 149 0.46 -2.66 19.87
N ASN A 150 -0.83 -2.63 19.55
CA ASN A 150 -1.47 -3.60 18.68
C ASN A 150 -1.17 -3.21 17.22
N GLY A 151 -0.15 -3.82 16.64
CA GLY A 151 0.50 -3.36 15.41
C GLY A 151 1.56 -2.29 15.69
N THR A 152 2.25 -1.82 14.64
CA THR A 152 3.28 -0.77 14.76
C THR A 152 2.71 0.58 14.33
N PRO A 153 2.79 1.65 15.16
CA PRO A 153 2.48 3.00 14.70
C PRO A 153 3.41 3.37 13.54
N LYS A 154 2.87 3.93 12.46
CA LYS A 154 3.59 4.08 11.19
C LYS A 154 4.65 5.17 11.28
N ALA A 155 5.78 4.99 10.62
CA ALA A 155 6.77 6.06 10.48
C ALA A 155 6.26 7.16 9.53
N GLU A 156 6.88 8.34 9.61
CA GLU A 156 6.65 9.47 8.69
C GLU A 156 5.21 10.04 8.70
N GLN A 157 4.46 9.78 9.78
CA GLN A 157 3.11 10.31 10.00
C GLN A 157 3.03 11.02 11.34
N TRP A 158 2.14 12.01 11.44
CA TRP A 158 1.74 12.51 12.75
C TRP A 158 0.82 11.51 13.41
N HIS A 159 1.14 11.12 14.63
CA HIS A 159 0.25 10.38 15.48
C HIS A 159 -0.10 11.16 16.73
N HIS A 160 -1.38 11.13 17.10
CA HIS A 160 -1.82 11.45 18.46
C HIS A 160 -1.78 10.17 19.28
N MET A 161 -0.76 10.06 20.13
CA MET A 161 -0.52 8.90 20.97
C MET A 161 -0.95 9.23 22.40
N ALA A 162 -1.79 8.39 22.99
CA ALA A 162 -2.19 8.57 24.38
C ALA A 162 -2.03 7.28 25.20
N TYR A 163 -1.67 7.45 26.47
CA TYR A 163 -1.67 6.41 27.48
C TYR A 163 -2.56 6.87 28.64
N SER A 164 -3.51 6.04 29.08
CA SER A 164 -4.39 6.31 30.21
C SER A 164 -4.40 5.12 31.15
N PHE A 165 -4.11 5.36 32.43
CA PHE A 165 -4.09 4.35 33.48
C PHE A 165 -4.97 4.76 34.64
N ASP A 166 -5.95 3.89 34.94
CA ASP A 166 -6.98 4.13 35.95
C ASP A 166 -6.66 3.52 37.33
N GLY A 167 -5.41 3.06 37.51
CA GLY A 167 -4.97 2.33 38.70
C GLY A 167 -5.06 0.81 38.56
N THR A 168 -5.78 0.31 37.54
CA THR A 168 -5.96 -1.13 37.32
C THR A 168 -5.73 -1.57 35.87
N THR A 169 -6.10 -0.74 34.89
CA THR A 169 -6.01 -1.08 33.47
C THR A 169 -5.26 0.02 32.73
N ALA A 170 -4.17 -0.35 32.07
CA ALA A 170 -3.46 0.50 31.11
C ALA A 170 -4.18 0.45 29.76
N ARG A 171 -4.40 1.61 29.16
CA ARG A 171 -4.98 1.75 27.83
C ARG A 171 -4.12 2.67 26.99
N VAL A 172 -3.77 2.22 25.79
CA VAL A 172 -3.06 3.04 24.81
C VAL A 172 -3.94 3.31 23.61
N TYR A 173 -3.90 4.54 23.13
CA TYR A 173 -4.72 5.03 22.03
C TYR A 173 -3.81 5.58 20.95
N LEU A 174 -4.17 5.31 19.69
CA LEU A 174 -3.53 5.84 18.51
C LEU A 174 -4.59 6.59 17.72
N ASP A 175 -4.34 7.88 17.45
CA ASP A 175 -5.21 8.75 16.65
C ASP A 175 -6.65 8.82 17.15
N GLY A 176 -6.77 8.90 18.49
CA GLY A 176 -8.06 8.99 19.19
C GLY A 176 -8.79 7.66 19.36
N VAL A 177 -8.27 6.55 18.81
CA VAL A 177 -8.89 5.22 18.88
C VAL A 177 -8.14 4.32 19.86
N LEU A 178 -8.86 3.54 20.66
CA LEU A 178 -8.26 2.53 21.54
C LEU A 178 -7.46 1.54 20.68
N ASN A 179 -6.16 1.45 20.91
CA ASN A 179 -5.27 0.56 20.18
C ASN A 179 -5.02 -0.74 20.94
N ASN A 180 -4.66 -0.65 22.23
CA ASN A 180 -4.46 -1.80 23.10
C ASN A 180 -4.86 -1.48 24.55
N GLU A 181 -5.19 -2.52 25.32
CA GLU A 181 -5.43 -2.42 26.76
C GLU A 181 -4.91 -3.65 27.51
N LYS A 182 -4.50 -3.45 28.75
CA LYS A 182 -3.96 -4.49 29.62
C LYS A 182 -4.33 -4.24 31.07
N ASP A 183 -4.92 -5.24 31.72
CA ASP A 183 -5.07 -5.26 33.16
C ASP A 183 -3.70 -5.51 33.80
N MET A 184 -3.33 -4.67 34.77
CA MET A 184 -2.02 -4.70 35.41
C MET A 184 -2.15 -4.90 36.92
N PRO A 185 -1.11 -5.48 37.57
CA PRO A 185 -0.98 -5.39 39.02
C PRO A 185 -0.78 -3.93 39.47
N ASP A 186 -0.87 -3.69 40.78
CA ASP A 186 -0.66 -2.37 41.36
C ASP A 186 0.75 -1.84 41.01
N LEU A 187 0.82 -0.61 40.53
CA LEU A 187 2.09 0.06 40.24
C LEU A 187 2.69 0.67 41.51
N GLU A 188 4.02 0.57 41.63
CA GLU A 188 4.84 1.25 42.63
C GLU A 188 5.92 2.07 41.92
N THR A 189 5.50 3.08 41.15
CA THR A 189 6.42 3.87 40.31
C THR A 189 7.43 4.62 41.17
N PHE A 190 8.72 4.49 40.85
CA PHE A 190 9.77 5.12 41.64
C PHE A 190 9.65 6.64 41.70
N ASP A 191 9.88 7.18 42.89
CA ASP A 191 10.00 8.61 43.13
C ASP A 191 11.44 9.10 42.91
N GLY A 192 11.63 10.42 43.00
CA GLY A 192 12.96 11.03 43.00
C GLY A 192 13.58 11.32 41.63
N SER A 193 13.06 10.73 40.55
CA SER A 193 13.39 11.11 39.18
C SER A 193 12.54 12.27 38.69
N ALA A 194 13.11 13.19 37.91
CA ALA A 194 12.35 14.22 37.19
C ALA A 194 11.60 13.63 35.99
N ILE A 195 10.62 14.36 35.45
CA ILE A 195 10.04 14.03 34.14
C ILE A 195 11.09 14.32 33.06
N ALA A 196 11.42 13.33 32.25
CA ALA A 196 12.36 13.43 31.13
C ALA A 196 11.61 13.28 29.80
N ILE A 197 11.97 14.11 28.82
CA ILE A 197 11.39 14.10 27.46
C ILE A 197 12.45 13.57 26.50
N ALA A 198 12.03 12.72 25.56
CA ALA A 198 12.87 12.00 24.61
C ALA A 198 13.93 11.06 25.26
N ALA A 199 13.71 10.66 26.52
CA ALA A 199 14.69 9.96 27.34
C ALA A 199 14.08 9.20 28.51
N GLN A 200 14.73 8.11 28.95
CA GLN A 200 14.43 7.42 30.21
C GLN A 200 15.55 7.58 31.23
N TRP A 201 15.26 7.31 32.50
CA TRP A 201 16.27 7.22 33.55
C TRP A 201 16.87 5.81 33.65
N GLN A 202 18.19 5.74 33.84
CA GLN A 202 18.88 4.51 34.21
C GLN A 202 18.53 4.09 35.63
N LYS A 203 18.82 2.82 35.94
CA LYS A 203 18.72 2.28 37.30
C LYS A 203 19.38 3.16 38.35
N GLY A 204 18.59 3.55 39.35
CA GLY A 204 18.99 4.40 40.46
C GLY A 204 18.88 5.90 40.17
N GLY A 205 18.22 6.32 39.08
CA GLY A 205 17.84 7.71 38.80
C GLY A 205 18.99 8.70 38.58
N GLY A 206 20.24 8.23 38.45
CA GLY A 206 21.42 9.12 38.45
C GLY A 206 21.84 9.67 37.08
N SER A 207 21.36 9.06 35.99
CA SER A 207 21.70 9.45 34.62
C SER A 207 20.64 8.95 33.65
N LEU A 208 20.49 9.64 32.52
CA LEU A 208 19.60 9.21 31.45
C LEU A 208 20.16 8.01 30.66
N ASP A 209 19.28 7.15 30.15
CA ASP A 209 19.62 6.02 29.27
C ASP A 209 19.98 6.51 27.86
N ASN A 210 21.03 5.93 27.29
CA ASN A 210 21.50 6.29 25.95
C ASN A 210 21.02 5.32 24.87
N GLY A 211 20.36 4.20 25.24
CA GLY A 211 19.93 3.18 24.27
C GLY A 211 18.52 3.40 23.70
N ARG A 212 17.73 4.31 24.28
CA ARG A 212 16.28 4.50 24.01
C ARG A 212 15.90 5.97 23.87
N ARG A 213 16.83 6.78 23.37
CA ARG A 213 16.59 8.19 23.08
C ARG A 213 15.58 8.30 21.95
N GLY A 214 14.71 9.30 22.00
CA GLY A 214 13.82 9.58 20.87
C GLY A 214 14.60 10.13 19.68
N SER A 215 14.47 9.53 18.50
CA SER A 215 14.88 10.10 17.21
C SER A 215 13.71 10.72 16.45
N LEU A 216 12.81 11.34 17.21
CA LEU A 216 11.47 11.77 16.82
C LEU A 216 11.29 13.28 16.96
N ALA A 217 10.16 13.79 16.48
CA ALA A 217 9.70 15.16 16.68
C ALA A 217 8.46 15.19 17.59
N ILE A 218 8.45 16.08 18.58
CA ILE A 218 7.28 16.32 19.43
C ILE A 218 6.67 17.68 19.07
N GLY A 219 5.39 17.69 18.76
CA GLY A 219 4.63 18.92 18.52
C GLY A 219 3.83 19.39 19.75
N ARG A 220 3.25 18.45 20.50
CA ARG A 220 2.59 18.69 21.80
C ARG A 220 2.85 17.53 22.75
N LEU A 221 2.91 17.82 24.06
CA LEU A 221 2.95 16.82 25.12
C LEU A 221 2.14 17.31 26.32
N ARG A 222 1.23 16.46 26.80
CA ARG A 222 0.45 16.68 28.01
C ARG A 222 0.59 15.51 28.98
N VAL A 223 0.64 15.83 30.28
CA VAL A 223 0.65 14.85 31.37
C VAL A 223 -0.34 15.28 32.45
N HIS A 224 -1.27 14.38 32.73
CA HIS A 224 -2.39 14.48 33.66
C HIS A 224 -2.19 13.47 34.81
N ASP A 225 -2.74 13.75 35.99
CA ASP A 225 -2.72 12.83 37.14
C ASP A 225 -3.99 11.99 37.31
N GLU A 226 -4.98 12.14 36.42
CA GLU A 226 -6.18 11.30 36.38
C GLU A 226 -6.40 10.71 34.97
N PRO A 227 -7.05 9.55 34.87
CA PRO A 227 -7.32 8.90 33.59
C PRO A 227 -8.39 9.68 32.80
N LEU A 228 -8.09 10.03 31.54
CA LEU A 228 -9.09 10.44 30.57
C LEU A 228 -9.86 9.22 30.04
N SER A 229 -11.15 9.44 29.79
CA SER A 229 -12.01 8.47 29.09
C SER A 229 -11.70 8.43 27.59
N ALA A 230 -12.08 7.34 26.91
CA ALA A 230 -11.92 7.20 25.46
C ALA A 230 -12.60 8.34 24.68
N GLU A 231 -13.77 8.80 25.14
CA GLU A 231 -14.47 9.93 24.52
C GLU A 231 -13.71 11.24 24.66
N GLN A 232 -13.04 11.47 25.80
CA GLN A 232 -12.23 12.66 26.01
C GLN A 232 -10.96 12.66 25.15
N ILE A 233 -10.27 11.51 25.07
CA ILE A 233 -9.10 11.33 24.21
C ILE A 233 -9.49 11.55 22.73
N THR A 234 -10.62 10.98 22.30
CA THR A 234 -11.16 11.21 20.95
C THR A 234 -11.47 12.69 20.72
N ALA A 235 -12.04 13.38 21.71
CA ALA A 235 -12.35 14.80 21.60
C ALA A 235 -11.07 15.66 21.46
N ASN A 236 -10.04 15.39 22.26
CA ASN A 236 -8.75 16.07 22.19
C ASN A 236 -8.08 15.87 20.82
N TYR A 237 -8.04 14.63 20.33
CA TYR A 237 -7.54 14.32 18.99
C TYR A 237 -8.26 15.15 17.91
N ASN A 238 -9.60 15.15 17.90
CA ASN A 238 -10.38 15.84 16.88
C ASN A 238 -10.24 17.38 16.94
N GLU A 239 -10.11 17.96 18.13
CA GLU A 239 -9.89 19.41 18.29
C GLU A 239 -8.55 19.82 17.68
N GLU A 240 -7.52 18.97 17.79
CA GLU A 240 -6.16 19.31 17.39
C GLU A 240 -5.76 18.83 15.99
N LEU A 241 -6.44 17.81 15.44
CA LEU A 241 -6.09 17.15 14.17
C LEU A 241 -5.76 18.13 13.04
N SER A 242 -6.57 19.19 12.89
CA SER A 242 -6.37 20.18 11.83
C SER A 242 -5.08 21.01 11.95
N ALA A 243 -4.44 21.04 13.12
CA ALA A 243 -3.18 21.74 13.37
C ALA A 243 -1.95 20.87 13.10
N PHE A 244 -2.09 19.54 13.00
CA PHE A 244 -1.02 18.58 12.80
C PHE A 244 -1.05 18.04 11.37
N ILE A 245 -0.54 18.86 10.46
CA ILE A 245 -0.46 18.53 9.03
C ILE A 245 0.90 17.86 8.79
N GLY A 246 0.86 16.59 8.35
CA GLY A 246 2.02 15.82 7.97
C GLY A 246 2.42 16.06 6.51
N PRO A 247 3.59 15.56 6.08
CA PRO A 247 3.85 15.44 4.66
C PRO A 247 2.71 14.64 4.01
N PRO A 248 2.30 14.98 2.78
CA PRO A 248 1.29 14.19 2.08
C PRO A 248 1.82 12.76 1.92
N LEU A 249 1.02 11.79 2.33
CA LEU A 249 1.31 10.39 2.05
C LEU A 249 1.22 10.16 0.54
N PRO A 250 1.98 9.20 -0.01
CA PRO A 250 1.80 8.80 -1.41
C PRO A 250 0.36 8.32 -1.61
N GLU A 251 -0.37 9.03 -2.47
CA GLU A 251 -1.76 8.70 -2.80
C GLU A 251 -1.80 7.57 -3.83
N PRO A 252 -2.68 6.58 -3.68
CA PRO A 252 -2.88 5.53 -4.68
C PRO A 252 -3.13 6.10 -6.09
N THR A 253 -2.45 5.57 -7.09
CA THR A 253 -2.65 5.90 -8.51
C THR A 253 -2.95 4.66 -9.33
N GLU A 254 -3.61 4.85 -10.46
CA GLU A 254 -3.82 3.79 -11.44
C GLU A 254 -2.52 3.45 -12.18
N LEU A 255 -2.37 2.19 -12.59
CA LEU A 255 -1.25 1.69 -13.39
C LEU A 255 -1.18 2.38 -14.75
N LEU A 256 0.05 2.65 -15.22
CA LEU A 256 0.31 3.16 -16.57
C LEU A 256 0.04 2.12 -17.66
N ALA A 257 0.25 0.84 -17.34
CA ALA A 257 -0.01 -0.30 -18.22
C ALA A 257 -0.37 -1.56 -17.42
N ARG A 258 -1.11 -2.47 -18.06
CA ARG A 258 -1.45 -3.80 -17.51
C ARG A 258 -0.17 -4.62 -17.28
N PRO A 259 -0.17 -5.60 -16.37
CA PRO A 259 0.93 -6.55 -16.28
C PRO A 259 1.04 -7.35 -17.59
N ILE A 260 2.27 -7.68 -17.99
CA ILE A 260 2.54 -8.53 -19.16
C ILE A 260 2.24 -10.00 -18.87
N HIS A 261 2.24 -10.42 -17.60
CA HIS A 261 1.86 -11.74 -17.15
C HIS A 261 1.05 -11.67 -15.85
N ARG A 262 -0.04 -12.43 -15.75
CA ARG A 262 -0.93 -12.42 -14.59
C ARG A 262 -1.47 -13.82 -14.25
N TYR A 263 -1.33 -14.22 -13.00
CA TYR A 263 -1.81 -15.50 -12.49
C TYR A 263 -2.63 -15.27 -11.20
N ASN A 264 -3.93 -15.60 -11.21
CA ASN A 264 -4.85 -15.31 -10.11
C ASN A 264 -5.27 -16.54 -9.28
N PHE A 265 -4.83 -17.74 -9.67
CA PHE A 265 -5.07 -19.01 -8.95
C PHE A 265 -6.54 -19.30 -8.55
N ASN A 266 -7.51 -18.68 -9.22
CA ASN A 266 -8.95 -18.75 -8.93
C ASN A 266 -9.62 -20.03 -9.49
N ASN A 267 -8.84 -21.10 -9.67
CA ASN A 267 -9.35 -22.38 -10.15
C ASN A 267 -10.31 -23.00 -9.11
N PRO A 268 -11.30 -23.81 -9.55
CA PRO A 268 -12.21 -24.48 -8.63
C PRO A 268 -11.46 -25.30 -7.57
N ALA A 269 -11.94 -25.25 -6.32
CA ALA A 269 -11.30 -25.92 -5.21
C ALA A 269 -11.11 -27.43 -5.46
N GLY A 270 -9.89 -27.94 -5.25
CA GLY A 270 -9.54 -29.31 -5.60
C GLY A 270 -8.04 -29.57 -5.65
N ASN A 271 -7.66 -30.80 -6.03
CA ASN A 271 -6.27 -31.13 -6.31
C ASN A 271 -5.76 -30.29 -7.48
N ALA A 272 -4.54 -29.77 -7.36
CA ALA A 272 -3.89 -28.94 -8.37
C ALA A 272 -2.68 -29.62 -9.04
N SER A 273 -2.37 -30.88 -8.71
CA SER A 273 -1.28 -31.63 -9.35
C SER A 273 -1.43 -31.70 -10.87
N GLU A 274 -0.36 -31.37 -11.60
CA GLU A 274 -0.30 -31.37 -13.08
C GLU A 274 -1.31 -30.41 -13.76
N GLU A 275 -1.90 -29.48 -13.01
CA GLU A 275 -2.81 -28.48 -13.59
C GLU A 275 -2.03 -27.32 -14.22
N THR A 276 -2.61 -26.74 -15.26
CA THR A 276 -2.08 -25.53 -15.90
C THR A 276 -2.46 -24.29 -15.09
N ILE A 277 -1.48 -23.45 -14.78
CA ILE A 277 -1.68 -22.11 -14.25
C ILE A 277 -1.76 -21.14 -15.43
N VAL A 278 -2.97 -20.67 -15.73
CA VAL A 278 -3.22 -19.85 -16.92
C VAL A 278 -2.70 -18.42 -16.70
N ASP A 279 -1.90 -17.93 -17.64
CA ASP A 279 -1.59 -16.51 -17.76
C ASP A 279 -2.79 -15.78 -18.38
N LEU A 280 -3.34 -14.81 -17.64
CA LEU A 280 -4.56 -14.09 -18.02
C LEU A 280 -4.32 -12.88 -18.92
N GLU A 281 -3.08 -12.42 -19.04
CA GLU A 281 -2.72 -11.21 -19.81
C GLU A 281 -1.75 -11.53 -20.95
N GLY A 282 -0.80 -12.43 -20.72
CA GLY A 282 0.20 -12.84 -21.69
C GLY A 282 -0.05 -14.22 -22.29
N ASN A 283 1.03 -14.86 -22.73
CA ASN A 283 1.03 -16.21 -23.29
C ASN A 283 1.94 -17.16 -22.52
N ALA A 284 2.29 -16.82 -21.27
CA ALA A 284 3.27 -17.53 -20.46
C ALA A 284 2.64 -18.45 -19.40
N SER A 285 1.58 -19.19 -19.74
CA SER A 285 0.96 -20.14 -18.81
C SER A 285 1.97 -21.17 -18.28
N GLY A 286 1.93 -21.41 -16.97
CA GLY A 286 2.78 -22.36 -16.27
C GLY A 286 2.10 -23.70 -15.96
N GLU A 287 2.83 -24.60 -15.32
CA GLU A 287 2.37 -25.92 -14.91
C GLU A 287 2.71 -26.20 -13.45
N VAL A 288 1.79 -26.85 -12.73
CA VAL A 288 2.09 -27.37 -11.38
C VAL A 288 2.90 -28.65 -11.50
N VAL A 289 4.13 -28.62 -11.00
CA VAL A 289 5.04 -29.78 -10.96
C VAL A 289 5.03 -30.41 -9.58
N GLY A 290 4.81 -31.73 -9.52
CA GLY A 290 4.80 -32.52 -8.30
C GLY A 290 3.43 -33.11 -7.95
N GLU A 291 3.47 -34.20 -7.17
CA GLU A 291 2.28 -34.90 -6.69
C GLU A 291 2.12 -34.70 -5.19
N ASP A 292 0.87 -34.68 -4.72
CA ASP A 292 0.49 -34.49 -3.32
C ASP A 292 0.83 -33.10 -2.75
N ALA A 293 0.11 -32.69 -1.69
CA ALA A 293 0.31 -31.42 -0.98
C ALA A 293 0.25 -30.14 -1.85
N VAL A 294 -0.52 -30.17 -2.94
CA VAL A 294 -0.85 -29.02 -3.78
C VAL A 294 -2.34 -28.98 -4.08
N MET A 295 -2.99 -27.85 -3.84
CA MET A 295 -4.43 -27.71 -4.01
C MET A 295 -4.88 -26.30 -4.33
N PHE A 296 -5.94 -26.18 -5.13
CA PHE A 296 -6.69 -24.94 -5.25
C PHE A 296 -7.70 -24.85 -4.11
N THR A 297 -7.80 -23.66 -3.50
CA THR A 297 -8.81 -23.36 -2.46
C THR A 297 -10.12 -22.87 -3.06
N GLY A 298 -10.15 -22.57 -4.36
CA GLY A 298 -11.21 -21.82 -5.03
C GLY A 298 -10.81 -20.38 -5.33
N THR A 299 -9.86 -19.83 -4.58
CA THR A 299 -9.37 -18.46 -4.76
C THR A 299 -7.84 -18.31 -4.66
N GLN A 300 -7.13 -19.40 -4.35
CA GLN A 300 -5.68 -19.41 -4.11
C GLN A 300 -5.12 -20.77 -4.51
N LEU A 301 -3.83 -20.83 -4.82
CA LEU A 301 -3.04 -22.06 -4.93
C LEU A 301 -2.25 -22.26 -3.63
N GLN A 302 -2.44 -23.41 -2.98
CA GLN A 302 -1.67 -23.81 -1.81
C GLN A 302 -0.57 -24.79 -2.20
N LEU A 303 0.67 -24.49 -1.78
CA LEU A 303 1.83 -25.39 -1.85
C LEU A 303 2.21 -25.84 -0.43
N GLY A 304 2.35 -27.15 -0.22
CA GLY A 304 2.60 -27.72 1.10
C GLY A 304 4.05 -27.67 1.60
N GLY A 305 4.99 -27.17 0.79
CA GLY A 305 6.41 -27.09 1.10
C GLY A 305 7.10 -28.43 1.39
N GLY A 306 8.22 -28.36 2.11
CA GLY A 306 9.09 -29.51 2.40
C GLY A 306 10.27 -29.66 1.44
N THR A 307 10.92 -30.82 1.49
CA THR A 307 12.16 -31.08 0.73
C THR A 307 11.92 -31.01 -0.78
N SER A 308 12.88 -30.43 -1.51
CA SER A 308 12.89 -30.35 -2.97
C SER A 308 12.69 -31.69 -3.68
N ASP A 309 13.00 -32.83 -3.04
CA ASP A 309 12.80 -34.20 -3.55
C ASP A 309 11.36 -34.53 -3.96
N PHE A 310 10.37 -33.93 -3.29
CA PHE A 310 8.95 -34.29 -3.45
C PHE A 310 8.02 -33.08 -3.49
N ALA A 311 8.42 -31.96 -2.90
CA ALA A 311 7.52 -30.84 -2.70
C ALA A 311 7.09 -30.20 -4.04
N PRO A 312 5.80 -29.86 -4.19
CA PRO A 312 5.28 -29.27 -5.41
C PRO A 312 5.72 -27.82 -5.59
N TYR A 313 5.65 -27.33 -6.82
CA TYR A 313 5.94 -25.96 -7.22
C TYR A 313 5.23 -25.64 -8.54
N VAL A 314 5.26 -24.37 -8.96
CA VAL A 314 4.81 -23.97 -10.31
C VAL A 314 6.03 -23.69 -11.17
N ASP A 315 6.06 -24.25 -12.37
CA ASP A 315 7.05 -23.96 -13.41
C ASP A 315 6.45 -23.03 -14.47
N LEU A 316 7.11 -21.89 -14.70
CA LEU A 316 6.72 -20.87 -15.68
C LEU A 316 7.65 -20.94 -16.91
N PRO A 317 7.20 -20.46 -18.09
CA PRO A 317 8.01 -20.53 -19.31
C PRO A 317 9.37 -19.83 -19.23
N ASN A 318 10.34 -20.33 -19.99
CA ASN A 318 11.69 -19.77 -20.09
C ASN A 318 11.70 -18.37 -20.72
N GLY A 319 12.66 -17.52 -20.34
CA GLY A 319 12.81 -16.18 -20.92
C GLY A 319 11.88 -15.11 -20.34
N ILE A 320 11.23 -15.39 -19.21
CA ILE A 320 10.17 -14.54 -18.63
C ILE A 320 10.70 -13.22 -18.04
N ILE A 321 11.98 -13.14 -17.67
CA ILE A 321 12.61 -11.90 -17.17
C ILE A 321 13.82 -11.44 -17.97
N SER A 322 14.56 -12.35 -18.62
CA SER A 322 15.79 -11.99 -19.35
C SER A 322 15.54 -11.15 -20.60
N SER A 323 14.30 -11.08 -21.07
CA SER A 323 13.90 -10.23 -22.19
C SER A 323 13.56 -8.78 -21.79
N LEU A 324 13.49 -8.50 -20.48
CA LEU A 324 13.05 -7.21 -19.94
C LEU A 324 14.22 -6.27 -19.66
N THR A 325 13.97 -4.96 -19.76
CA THR A 325 14.92 -3.92 -19.35
C THR A 325 14.64 -3.50 -17.92
N ASP A 326 13.39 -3.12 -17.65
CA ASP A 326 12.85 -2.89 -16.32
C ASP A 326 11.84 -4.00 -16.00
N ALA A 327 11.65 -4.33 -14.73
CA ALA A 327 10.67 -5.33 -14.34
C ALA A 327 10.07 -5.03 -12.97
N THR A 328 8.79 -5.33 -12.80
CA THR A 328 8.18 -5.44 -11.47
C THR A 328 7.59 -6.82 -11.28
N ILE A 329 7.96 -7.49 -10.19
CA ILE A 329 7.39 -8.78 -9.78
C ILE A 329 6.56 -8.53 -8.52
N GLU A 330 5.25 -8.69 -8.63
CA GLU A 330 4.27 -8.37 -7.59
C GLU A 330 3.44 -9.60 -7.23
N GLY A 331 3.05 -9.75 -5.96
CA GLY A 331 2.11 -10.80 -5.58
C GLY A 331 1.52 -10.68 -4.18
N TRP A 332 0.46 -11.45 -3.94
CA TRP A 332 -0.20 -11.63 -2.66
C TRP A 332 0.01 -13.08 -2.21
N VAL A 333 0.71 -13.25 -1.09
CA VAL A 333 1.10 -14.58 -0.60
C VAL A 333 0.94 -14.70 0.90
N THR A 334 0.78 -15.94 1.36
CA THR A 334 0.68 -16.30 2.77
C THR A 334 1.72 -17.34 3.10
N ILE A 335 2.49 -17.16 4.19
CA ILE A 335 3.44 -18.15 4.68
C ILE A 335 2.72 -19.05 5.69
N GLU A 336 2.63 -20.36 5.43
CA GLU A 336 1.97 -21.30 6.34
C GLU A 336 2.95 -22.05 7.25
N ALA A 337 4.19 -22.23 6.80
CA ALA A 337 5.25 -22.82 7.62
C ALA A 337 6.63 -22.19 7.37
N ALA A 338 7.45 -22.19 8.43
CA ALA A 338 8.83 -21.77 8.36
C ALA A 338 9.68 -22.88 7.73
N GLU A 339 10.01 -22.70 6.46
CA GLU A 339 10.87 -23.58 5.68
C GLU A 339 12.31 -23.04 5.65
N ASN A 340 13.30 -23.87 5.33
CA ASN A 340 14.71 -23.47 5.27
C ASN A 340 15.03 -22.75 3.95
N THR A 341 14.96 -21.42 3.99
CA THR A 341 15.23 -20.54 2.83
C THR A 341 14.34 -20.84 1.60
N PRO A 342 13.01 -20.97 1.76
CA PRO A 342 12.08 -21.22 0.67
C PRO A 342 11.99 -20.01 -0.25
N ARG A 343 11.81 -20.25 -1.55
CA ARG A 343 11.59 -19.18 -2.54
C ARG A 343 10.11 -18.95 -2.77
N ILE A 344 9.65 -17.71 -2.66
CA ILE A 344 8.35 -17.29 -3.21
C ILE A 344 8.42 -17.41 -4.73
N PHE A 345 9.47 -16.86 -5.34
CA PHE A 345 9.83 -17.11 -6.73
C PHE A 345 11.35 -17.21 -6.90
N SER A 346 11.76 -17.91 -7.95
CA SER A 346 13.15 -18.03 -8.38
C SER A 346 13.23 -18.19 -9.89
N PHE A 347 13.75 -17.17 -10.57
CA PHE A 347 13.91 -17.13 -12.02
C PHE A 347 15.40 -17.19 -12.36
N GLY A 348 15.82 -18.15 -13.18
CA GLY A 348 17.26 -18.32 -13.41
C GLY A 348 17.68 -19.68 -13.97
N SER A 349 18.86 -20.13 -13.59
CA SER A 349 19.45 -21.41 -14.00
C SER A 349 20.13 -22.13 -12.84
N SER A 350 20.36 -23.43 -13.03
CA SER A 350 21.00 -24.31 -12.06
C SER A 350 22.21 -24.99 -12.69
N THR A 351 23.16 -25.45 -11.87
CA THR A 351 24.32 -26.24 -12.32
C THR A 351 23.95 -27.54 -13.06
N ALA A 352 22.70 -27.99 -12.94
CA ALA A 352 22.17 -29.11 -13.72
C ALA A 352 21.44 -28.70 -15.01
N GLY A 353 21.41 -27.41 -15.32
CA GLY A 353 20.58 -26.84 -16.38
C GLY A 353 19.12 -26.71 -15.95
N GLU A 354 18.23 -26.96 -16.90
CA GLU A 354 16.77 -26.93 -16.71
C GLU A 354 16.29 -28.11 -15.84
N LEU A 355 15.47 -27.82 -14.82
CA LEU A 355 14.90 -28.80 -13.89
C LEU A 355 13.40 -28.95 -14.19
N LEU A 356 13.01 -30.10 -14.76
CA LEU A 356 11.65 -30.34 -15.27
C LEU A 356 10.77 -31.20 -14.35
N GLU A 357 11.33 -31.71 -13.26
CA GLU A 357 10.63 -32.61 -12.32
C GLU A 357 10.92 -32.18 -10.88
N VAL A 358 10.20 -32.76 -9.91
CA VAL A 358 10.61 -32.66 -8.49
C VAL A 358 11.97 -33.33 -8.26
N GLY A 359 12.67 -32.89 -7.21
CA GLY A 359 14.00 -33.37 -6.86
C GLY A 359 15.10 -32.85 -7.78
N GLY A 360 16.11 -33.68 -8.06
CA GLY A 360 17.27 -33.30 -8.86
C GLY A 360 18.47 -32.87 -8.03
N GLU A 361 19.55 -32.52 -8.72
CA GLU A 361 20.84 -32.16 -8.12
C GLU A 361 21.26 -30.83 -8.74
N GLY A 362 21.31 -29.75 -7.98
CA GLY A 362 21.61 -28.44 -8.57
C GLY A 362 21.84 -27.38 -7.52
N THR A 363 22.68 -26.40 -7.85
CA THR A 363 22.85 -25.16 -7.08
C THR A 363 22.57 -23.97 -7.99
N ASP A 364 22.06 -22.88 -7.42
CA ASP A 364 21.88 -21.60 -8.10
C ASP A 364 23.10 -21.20 -8.95
N GLN A 365 22.88 -20.91 -10.23
CA GLN A 365 23.86 -20.25 -11.09
C GLN A 365 23.42 -18.81 -11.36
N ASP A 366 22.51 -18.62 -12.30
CA ASP A 366 21.83 -17.34 -12.48
C ASP A 366 20.54 -17.35 -11.68
N VAL A 367 20.24 -16.28 -10.96
CA VAL A 367 19.02 -16.21 -10.14
C VAL A 367 18.61 -14.76 -9.97
N PHE A 368 17.33 -14.45 -10.23
CA PHE A 368 16.59 -13.40 -9.54
C PHE A 368 15.52 -14.08 -8.66
N ALA A 369 15.64 -13.97 -7.34
CA ALA A 369 14.76 -14.67 -6.41
C ALA A 369 14.40 -13.84 -5.18
N TYR A 370 13.22 -14.16 -4.63
CA TYR A 370 12.75 -13.68 -3.35
C TYR A 370 12.41 -14.84 -2.40
N SER A 371 13.06 -14.89 -1.23
CA SER A 371 12.78 -15.94 -0.24
C SER A 371 11.77 -15.51 0.80
N ALA A 372 10.91 -16.43 1.24
CA ALA A 372 9.99 -16.15 2.35
C ALA A 372 10.67 -16.21 3.73
N ALA A 373 11.84 -16.83 3.84
CA ALA A 373 12.63 -16.91 5.06
C ALA A 373 14.14 -17.05 4.77
N ARG A 374 14.97 -16.89 5.79
CA ARG A 374 16.42 -17.13 5.75
C ARG A 374 16.78 -18.07 6.88
N GLY A 375 17.21 -19.28 6.53
CA GLY A 375 17.00 -20.39 7.45
C GLY A 375 15.50 -20.58 7.68
N GLU A 376 15.10 -20.96 8.89
CA GLU A 376 13.69 -21.11 9.31
C GLU A 376 13.14 -19.85 9.99
N ASN A 377 13.75 -18.67 9.79
CA ASN A 377 13.30 -17.42 10.41
C ASN A 377 12.55 -16.57 9.37
N ILE A 378 11.23 -16.49 9.53
CA ILE A 378 10.32 -15.78 8.60
C ILE A 378 10.40 -14.26 8.70
N ASP A 379 10.92 -13.71 9.81
CA ASP A 379 11.21 -12.27 9.97
C ASP A 379 12.47 -11.81 9.24
N ARG A 380 13.12 -12.74 8.53
CA ARG A 380 14.37 -12.55 7.83
C ARG A 380 14.21 -13.09 6.43
N GLN A 381 13.94 -12.25 5.44
CA GLN A 381 13.93 -12.69 4.05
C GLN A 381 15.24 -12.34 3.35
N ASN A 382 15.39 -12.83 2.12
CA ASN A 382 16.47 -12.37 1.25
C ASN A 382 15.97 -12.17 -0.19
N ILE A 383 16.61 -11.23 -0.88
CA ILE A 383 16.51 -11.04 -2.31
C ILE A 383 17.88 -11.36 -2.88
N SER A 384 17.94 -12.22 -3.90
CA SER A 384 19.20 -12.64 -4.51
C SER A 384 19.19 -12.34 -6.00
N LEU A 385 20.23 -11.65 -6.47
CA LEU A 385 20.54 -11.46 -7.88
C LEU A 385 21.93 -12.05 -8.15
N LYS A 386 22.02 -13.07 -9.01
CA LYS A 386 23.24 -13.82 -9.30
C LYS A 386 23.40 -13.96 -10.81
N ASN A 387 24.63 -13.75 -11.30
CA ASN A 387 25.06 -14.11 -12.64
C ASN A 387 26.32 -14.98 -12.52
N LEU A 388 26.13 -16.29 -12.38
CA LEU A 388 27.22 -17.27 -12.17
C LEU A 388 27.26 -18.34 -13.27
N ASP A 389 26.28 -18.37 -14.16
CA ASP A 389 26.28 -19.28 -15.30
C ASP A 389 27.34 -18.82 -16.32
N PRO A 390 28.37 -19.64 -16.61
CA PRO A 390 29.38 -19.26 -17.60
C PRO A 390 28.84 -19.27 -19.04
N ASP A 391 27.67 -19.87 -19.28
CA ASP A 391 27.06 -20.04 -20.61
C ASP A 391 25.89 -19.06 -20.86
N SER A 392 25.65 -18.08 -19.97
CA SER A 392 24.58 -17.09 -20.11
C SER A 392 24.72 -16.22 -21.37
N ALA A 393 23.58 -15.86 -21.97
CA ALA A 393 23.55 -14.99 -23.16
C ALA A 393 24.07 -13.58 -22.79
N GLY A 394 24.89 -12.97 -23.64
CA GLY A 394 25.45 -11.64 -23.37
C GLY A 394 26.83 -11.62 -22.69
N ALA A 395 27.48 -12.77 -22.52
CA ALA A 395 28.75 -13.04 -21.83
C ALA A 395 30.04 -12.27 -22.29
N GLU A 396 29.99 -10.95 -22.48
CA GLU A 396 31.18 -10.09 -22.45
C GLU A 396 31.10 -9.09 -21.28
N GLY A 397 31.26 -9.55 -20.02
CA GLY A 397 31.52 -8.62 -18.92
C GLY A 397 31.28 -9.11 -17.49
N ASP A 398 30.09 -9.65 -17.19
CA ASP A 398 29.55 -9.68 -15.82
C ASP A 398 29.28 -11.07 -15.23
N ILE A 399 30.10 -12.07 -15.55
CA ILE A 399 30.03 -13.40 -14.93
C ILE A 399 30.79 -13.41 -13.60
N GLY A 400 30.19 -13.97 -12.55
CA GLY A 400 30.78 -14.14 -11.22
C GLY A 400 30.30 -13.13 -10.18
N PHE A 401 29.26 -12.36 -10.49
CA PHE A 401 28.65 -11.41 -9.56
C PHE A 401 27.48 -12.04 -8.81
N GLN A 402 27.40 -11.74 -7.51
CA GLN A 402 26.28 -12.11 -6.65
C GLN A 402 26.01 -10.95 -5.71
N GLU A 403 24.77 -10.49 -5.73
CA GLU A 403 24.26 -9.40 -4.94
C GLU A 403 23.08 -9.93 -4.11
N THR A 404 23.05 -9.59 -2.82
CA THR A 404 22.04 -10.12 -1.90
C THR A 404 21.65 -9.05 -0.91
N LEU A 405 20.35 -8.82 -0.79
CA LEU A 405 19.75 -7.97 0.22
C LEU A 405 19.10 -8.85 1.30
N ASN A 406 19.54 -8.69 2.55
CA ASN A 406 18.95 -9.36 3.69
C ASN A 406 17.98 -8.41 4.39
N THR A 407 16.72 -8.80 4.46
CA THR A 407 15.65 -7.97 5.01
C THR A 407 15.37 -8.37 6.46
N THR A 408 14.71 -7.49 7.20
CA THR A 408 14.17 -7.75 8.56
C THR A 408 12.68 -7.43 8.65
N VAL A 409 11.99 -7.50 7.51
CA VAL A 409 10.54 -7.27 7.43
C VAL A 409 9.85 -8.38 8.21
N GLN A 410 9.08 -8.00 9.23
CA GLN A 410 8.32 -8.94 10.06
C GLN A 410 7.28 -9.67 9.22
N ALA A 411 7.07 -10.95 9.50
CA ALA A 411 6.05 -11.75 8.84
C ALA A 411 5.36 -12.67 9.85
N GLU A 412 4.04 -12.77 9.74
CA GLU A 412 3.24 -13.65 10.59
C GLU A 412 2.81 -14.89 9.80
N LEU A 413 2.77 -16.04 10.47
CA LEU A 413 2.27 -17.27 9.85
C LEU A 413 0.76 -17.16 9.63
N ASN A 414 0.32 -17.61 8.46
CA ASN A 414 -1.07 -17.62 8.02
C ASN A 414 -1.70 -16.23 7.85
N GLU A 415 -0.87 -15.19 7.71
CA GLU A 415 -1.28 -13.85 7.30
C GLU A 415 -0.86 -13.60 5.85
N GLU A 416 -1.82 -13.14 5.04
CA GLU A 416 -1.54 -12.73 3.66
C GLU A 416 -0.87 -11.36 3.66
N PHE A 417 0.14 -11.20 2.81
CA PHE A 417 0.77 -9.92 2.55
C PHE A 417 0.95 -9.68 1.06
N HIS A 418 1.03 -8.40 0.69
CA HIS A 418 1.46 -7.96 -0.62
C HIS A 418 2.98 -7.74 -0.64
N PHE A 419 3.65 -8.20 -1.69
CA PHE A 419 5.04 -7.83 -1.96
C PHE A 419 5.17 -7.30 -3.39
N ALA A 420 6.15 -6.43 -3.61
CA ALA A 420 6.64 -6.12 -4.94
C ALA A 420 8.16 -5.98 -4.93
N LEU A 421 8.83 -6.60 -5.89
CA LEU A 421 10.24 -6.35 -6.21
C LEU A 421 10.30 -5.60 -7.53
N VAL A 422 10.74 -4.35 -7.47
CA VAL A 422 10.91 -3.48 -8.63
C VAL A 422 12.38 -3.47 -9.01
N TYR A 423 12.72 -4.05 -10.16
CA TYR A 423 14.00 -3.88 -10.82
C TYR A 423 13.88 -2.68 -11.77
N ASP A 424 14.60 -1.61 -11.45
CA ASP A 424 14.68 -0.39 -12.24
C ASP A 424 16.11 -0.27 -12.78
N SER A 425 16.27 -0.37 -14.11
CA SER A 425 17.57 -0.44 -14.77
C SER A 425 18.36 0.86 -14.72
N ASP A 426 17.70 2.00 -14.45
CA ASP A 426 18.33 3.32 -14.37
C ASP A 426 17.92 4.18 -13.15
N GLY A 427 17.12 3.63 -12.23
CA GLY A 427 16.64 4.33 -11.03
C GLY A 427 17.64 4.49 -9.89
N GLY A 428 18.78 3.80 -9.93
CA GLY A 428 19.83 3.85 -8.91
C GLY A 428 20.73 5.09 -9.02
N ALA A 429 21.69 5.19 -8.09
CA ALA A 429 22.62 6.31 -8.06
C ALA A 429 23.46 6.38 -9.36
N GLU A 430 23.56 7.57 -9.96
CA GLU A 430 24.26 7.77 -11.25
C GLU A 430 23.65 7.02 -12.45
N GLY A 431 22.40 6.55 -12.34
CA GLY A 431 21.70 5.83 -13.42
C GLY A 431 22.06 4.35 -13.50
N THR A 432 22.49 3.74 -12.39
CA THR A 432 22.73 2.30 -12.30
C THR A 432 21.45 1.54 -11.98
N PRO A 433 21.39 0.23 -12.28
CA PRO A 433 20.27 -0.59 -11.85
C PRO A 433 20.08 -0.63 -10.33
N VAL A 434 18.83 -0.76 -9.90
CA VAL A 434 18.44 -0.87 -8.49
C VAL A 434 17.27 -1.84 -8.32
N ILE A 435 17.26 -2.57 -7.21
CA ILE A 435 16.09 -3.32 -6.75
C ILE A 435 15.46 -2.60 -5.56
N LEU A 436 14.17 -2.31 -5.65
CA LEU A 436 13.34 -1.81 -4.57
C LEU A 436 12.42 -2.92 -4.07
N GLN A 437 12.48 -3.20 -2.77
CA GLN A 437 11.55 -4.11 -2.11
C GLN A 437 10.43 -3.30 -1.48
N TYR A 438 9.19 -3.59 -1.87
CA TYR A 438 8.00 -3.13 -1.20
C TYR A 438 7.31 -4.25 -0.43
N ARG A 439 6.78 -3.92 0.74
CA ARG A 439 5.90 -4.76 1.54
C ARG A 439 4.63 -3.97 1.82
N ASN A 440 3.47 -4.49 1.44
CA ASN A 440 2.18 -3.83 1.65
C ASN A 440 2.17 -2.37 1.17
N GLY A 441 2.83 -2.09 0.03
CA GLY A 441 2.90 -0.76 -0.58
C GLY A 441 3.91 0.20 0.04
N GLU A 442 4.61 -0.20 1.10
CA GLU A 442 5.65 0.60 1.74
C GLU A 442 7.04 0.12 1.29
N LEU A 443 7.94 1.06 0.97
CA LEU A 443 9.32 0.76 0.61
C LEU A 443 10.04 0.19 1.84
N ALA A 444 10.39 -1.09 1.80
CA ALA A 444 11.02 -1.78 2.90
C ALA A 444 12.56 -1.75 2.81
N SER A 445 13.12 -1.84 1.61
CA SER A 445 14.57 -1.88 1.40
C SER A 445 14.95 -1.58 -0.05
N THR A 446 16.19 -1.16 -0.24
CA THR A 446 16.80 -0.88 -1.55
C THR A 446 18.13 -1.60 -1.69
N LEU A 447 18.43 -2.11 -2.89
CA LEU A 447 19.70 -2.72 -3.24
C LEU A 447 20.17 -2.15 -4.58
N ASP A 448 21.27 -1.40 -4.58
CA ASP A 448 21.97 -1.07 -5.82
C ASP A 448 22.55 -2.35 -6.42
N VAL A 449 22.32 -2.58 -7.71
CA VAL A 449 22.76 -3.79 -8.42
C VAL A 449 23.53 -3.43 -9.69
N THR A 450 24.39 -4.35 -10.11
CA THR A 450 25.20 -4.19 -11.34
C THR A 450 24.82 -5.17 -12.44
N ILE A 451 24.01 -6.18 -12.11
CA ILE A 451 23.62 -7.23 -13.04
C ILE A 451 22.37 -6.79 -13.81
N ALA A 452 22.49 -6.68 -15.14
CA ALA A 452 21.36 -6.49 -16.06
C ALA A 452 20.53 -7.78 -16.19
N LEU A 453 19.20 -7.67 -16.29
CA LEU A 453 18.32 -8.85 -16.48
C LEU A 453 18.64 -9.62 -17.77
N GLU A 454 19.03 -8.92 -18.84
CA GLU A 454 19.44 -9.54 -20.12
C GLU A 454 20.68 -10.44 -20.02
N ASN A 455 21.45 -10.34 -18.94
CA ASN A 455 22.62 -11.18 -18.69
C ASN A 455 22.27 -12.48 -17.94
N LEU A 456 21.01 -12.66 -17.52
CA LEU A 456 20.58 -13.87 -16.83
C LEU A 456 20.12 -14.94 -17.82
N SER A 457 20.50 -16.19 -17.57
CA SER A 457 19.88 -17.37 -18.14
C SER A 457 18.70 -17.78 -17.25
N ASP A 458 17.47 -17.57 -17.70
CA ASP A 458 16.22 -17.85 -16.97
C ASP A 458 15.46 -19.04 -17.59
N VAL A 459 16.11 -20.21 -17.56
CA VAL A 459 15.60 -21.51 -18.03
C VAL A 459 14.87 -22.31 -16.95
N ASN A 460 14.83 -21.80 -15.72
CA ASN A 460 14.14 -22.36 -14.56
C ASN A 460 13.38 -21.22 -13.90
N ASN A 461 12.06 -21.13 -14.12
CA ASN A 461 11.26 -20.02 -13.62
C ASN A 461 10.17 -20.50 -12.67
N PHE A 462 10.53 -20.63 -11.39
CA PHE A 462 9.70 -21.31 -10.42
C PHE A 462 8.96 -20.35 -9.50
N LEU A 463 7.71 -20.70 -9.15
CA LEU A 463 7.04 -20.23 -7.94
C LEU A 463 7.09 -21.33 -6.89
N GLY A 464 7.59 -21.02 -5.70
CA GLY A 464 7.62 -21.94 -4.57
C GLY A 464 8.87 -22.83 -4.45
N ARG A 465 9.89 -22.66 -5.31
CA ARG A 465 11.08 -23.53 -5.36
C ARG A 465 12.36 -22.77 -5.68
N SER A 466 13.49 -23.28 -5.19
CA SER A 466 14.84 -22.81 -5.51
C SER A 466 15.53 -23.62 -6.62
N ASN A 467 16.51 -22.99 -7.28
CA ASN A 467 17.46 -23.70 -8.15
C ASN A 467 18.49 -24.52 -7.35
N ASP A 468 18.70 -24.19 -6.07
CA ASP A 468 19.46 -24.97 -5.10
C ASP A 468 18.59 -26.05 -4.45
N THR A 469 18.81 -27.30 -4.85
CA THR A 469 17.98 -28.43 -4.42
C THR A 469 18.23 -28.84 -2.95
N SER A 470 19.20 -28.23 -2.28
CA SER A 470 19.43 -28.40 -0.83
C SER A 470 18.53 -27.52 0.04
N GLU A 471 17.91 -26.48 -0.54
CA GLU A 471 16.88 -25.66 0.12
C GLU A 471 15.52 -26.38 0.10
N THR A 472 14.62 -26.00 1.02
CA THR A 472 13.25 -26.54 1.03
C THR A 472 12.29 -25.64 0.25
N ASN A 473 11.24 -26.24 -0.32
CA ASN A 473 10.23 -25.52 -1.08
C ASN A 473 9.30 -24.73 -0.14
N PHE A 474 8.65 -23.73 -0.71
CA PHE A 474 7.70 -22.87 -0.03
C PHE A 474 6.44 -23.62 0.45
N ALA A 475 6.13 -23.45 1.73
CA ALA A 475 4.88 -23.86 2.36
C ALA A 475 3.97 -22.64 2.52
N GLY A 476 2.98 -22.46 1.66
CA GLY A 476 2.14 -21.28 1.67
C GLY A 476 1.12 -21.20 0.54
N LEU A 477 0.45 -20.05 0.48
CA LEU A 477 -0.58 -19.77 -0.54
C LEU A 477 -0.13 -18.65 -1.47
N PHE A 478 -0.47 -18.80 -2.75
CA PHE A 478 -0.48 -17.72 -3.74
C PHE A 478 -1.92 -17.33 -4.04
N ASN A 479 -2.24 -16.06 -3.87
CA ASN A 479 -3.52 -15.48 -4.26
C ASN A 479 -3.42 -14.85 -5.65
N GLU A 480 -2.35 -14.09 -5.90
CA GLU A 480 -2.14 -13.41 -7.17
C GLU A 480 -0.63 -13.23 -7.40
N PHE A 481 -0.19 -13.35 -8.65
CA PHE A 481 1.19 -13.11 -9.07
C PHE A 481 1.20 -12.36 -10.41
N ARG A 482 1.97 -11.28 -10.50
CA ARG A 482 2.01 -10.37 -11.64
C ARG A 482 3.44 -10.03 -12.03
N ILE A 483 3.69 -9.90 -13.32
CA ILE A 483 4.96 -9.40 -13.88
C ILE A 483 4.64 -8.22 -14.80
N TYR A 484 5.37 -7.12 -14.62
CA TYR A 484 5.31 -5.92 -15.46
C TYR A 484 6.66 -5.70 -16.15
N ASP A 485 6.66 -5.09 -17.32
CA ASP A 485 7.84 -4.73 -18.12
C ASP A 485 8.34 -3.30 -17.84
N TYR A 486 7.91 -2.71 -16.73
CA TYR A 486 8.34 -1.41 -16.24
C TYR A 486 8.47 -1.38 -14.72
N ALA A 487 9.23 -0.40 -14.22
CA ALA A 487 9.38 -0.15 -12.81
C ALA A 487 8.13 0.56 -12.24
N LEU A 488 7.31 -0.15 -11.46
CA LEU A 488 6.13 0.44 -10.82
C LEU A 488 6.54 1.46 -9.76
N SER A 489 5.83 2.58 -9.74
CA SER A 489 5.94 3.56 -8.66
C SER A 489 5.24 3.06 -7.37
N GLN A 490 5.62 3.63 -6.22
CA GLN A 490 4.96 3.33 -4.95
C GLN A 490 3.44 3.62 -5.01
N THR A 491 3.03 4.69 -5.68
CA THR A 491 1.62 5.08 -5.77
C THR A 491 0.81 4.11 -6.64
N GLU A 492 1.41 3.55 -7.68
CA GLU A 492 0.79 2.47 -8.48
C GLU A 492 0.61 1.19 -7.67
N LEU A 493 1.62 0.80 -6.89
CA LEU A 493 1.53 -0.35 -5.98
C LEU A 493 0.43 -0.15 -4.93
N LEU A 494 0.32 1.05 -4.36
CA LEU A 494 -0.77 1.39 -3.44
C LEU A 494 -2.15 1.30 -4.11
N GLY A 495 -2.25 1.72 -5.38
CA GLY A 495 -3.46 1.54 -6.18
C GLY A 495 -3.84 0.08 -6.40
N ASN A 496 -2.86 -0.77 -6.71
CA ASN A 496 -3.07 -2.22 -6.82
C ASN A 496 -3.54 -2.84 -5.50
N ILE A 497 -2.97 -2.42 -4.37
CA ILE A 497 -3.39 -2.90 -3.04
C ILE A 497 -4.81 -2.47 -2.72
N GLU A 498 -5.18 -1.23 -3.03
CA GLU A 498 -6.54 -0.72 -2.83
C GLU A 498 -7.57 -1.47 -3.69
N ALA A 499 -7.21 -1.76 -4.95
CA ALA A 499 -8.05 -2.55 -5.85
C ALA A 499 -8.16 -4.03 -5.42
N GLY A 500 -7.13 -4.55 -4.75
CA GLY A 500 -7.03 -5.92 -4.29
C GLY A 500 -6.47 -6.90 -5.33
N PRO A 501 -6.19 -8.15 -4.92
CA PRO A 501 -5.52 -9.14 -5.77
C PRO A 501 -6.32 -9.50 -7.04
N ASP A 502 -7.65 -9.50 -6.98
CA ASP A 502 -8.50 -9.90 -8.10
C ASP A 502 -8.62 -8.85 -9.23
N VAL A 503 -8.21 -7.61 -8.97
CA VAL A 503 -8.43 -6.47 -9.88
C VAL A 503 -7.09 -5.88 -10.35
N VAL A 504 -6.97 -5.69 -11.66
CA VAL A 504 -5.87 -4.92 -12.25
C VAL A 504 -6.27 -3.44 -12.28
N ASN A 505 -5.57 -2.60 -11.52
CA ASN A 505 -5.91 -1.19 -11.33
C ASN A 505 -5.38 -0.30 -12.48
N VAL A 506 -5.73 -0.60 -13.73
CA VAL A 506 -5.27 0.22 -14.87
C VAL A 506 -6.09 1.47 -15.07
N GLY A 507 -5.36 2.55 -15.36
CA GLY A 507 -5.97 3.86 -15.57
C GLY A 507 -6.43 4.04 -17.00
N GLY A 508 -7.70 4.41 -17.15
CA GLY A 508 -8.26 4.76 -18.46
C GLY A 508 -8.68 3.57 -19.30
N ARG A 509 -9.62 2.77 -18.82
CA ARG A 509 -10.52 2.06 -19.74
C ARG A 509 -11.17 3.13 -20.64
N VAL A 510 -10.72 3.24 -21.89
CA VAL A 510 -11.48 4.01 -22.88
C VAL A 510 -12.84 3.32 -22.93
N ALA A 511 -13.89 4.00 -22.49
CA ALA A 511 -15.21 3.36 -22.44
C ALA A 511 -15.53 2.80 -23.83
N GLY A 512 -15.82 1.50 -23.88
CA GLY A 512 -16.03 0.77 -25.13
C GLY A 512 -14.82 0.05 -25.70
N ASP A 513 -13.60 0.35 -25.26
CA ASP A 513 -12.42 -0.48 -25.58
C ASP A 513 -12.56 -1.78 -24.79
N TYR A 514 -12.88 -2.86 -25.49
CA TYR A 514 -13.20 -4.17 -24.91
C TYR A 514 -12.06 -5.15 -25.09
N ASN A 515 -11.13 -4.87 -26.00
CA ASN A 515 -9.89 -5.62 -26.16
C ASN A 515 -8.69 -4.94 -25.47
N ASP A 516 -8.92 -3.79 -24.84
CA ASP A 516 -7.96 -2.97 -24.09
C ASP A 516 -6.71 -2.61 -24.92
N ASN A 517 -6.84 -2.46 -26.24
CA ASN A 517 -5.73 -2.11 -27.12
C ASN A 517 -5.47 -0.58 -27.20
N GLY A 518 -6.26 0.21 -26.47
CA GLY A 518 -6.17 1.66 -26.38
C GLY A 518 -6.87 2.42 -27.51
N VAL A 519 -7.56 1.73 -28.43
CA VAL A 519 -8.28 2.34 -29.55
C VAL A 519 -9.71 1.82 -29.65
N LEU A 520 -10.65 2.71 -29.97
CA LEU A 520 -12.02 2.32 -30.29
C LEU A 520 -12.08 1.89 -31.77
N ASP A 521 -12.11 0.59 -32.02
CA ASP A 521 -12.12 0.04 -33.38
C ASP A 521 -13.15 -1.09 -33.59
N ALA A 522 -13.16 -1.68 -34.78
CA ALA A 522 -14.11 -2.72 -35.13
C ALA A 522 -13.96 -3.99 -34.27
N GLY A 523 -12.78 -4.25 -33.73
CA GLY A 523 -12.52 -5.38 -32.83
C GLY A 523 -13.32 -5.30 -31.53
N ASP A 524 -13.54 -4.08 -31.02
CA ASP A 524 -14.41 -3.86 -29.86
C ASP A 524 -15.86 -4.18 -30.18
N LEU A 525 -16.37 -3.69 -31.31
CA LEU A 525 -17.75 -3.94 -31.74
C LEU A 525 -18.01 -5.43 -32.02
N ASP A 526 -17.00 -6.16 -32.49
CA ASP A 526 -17.04 -7.61 -32.70
C ASP A 526 -17.06 -8.38 -31.36
N LEU A 527 -16.33 -7.91 -30.34
CA LEU A 527 -16.41 -8.45 -28.99
C LEU A 527 -17.76 -8.15 -28.34
N GLN A 528 -18.27 -6.94 -28.53
CA GLN A 528 -19.58 -6.54 -28.04
C GLN A 528 -20.71 -7.38 -28.67
N SER A 529 -20.65 -7.67 -29.98
CA SER A 529 -21.63 -8.54 -30.66
C SER A 529 -21.72 -9.92 -30.00
N GLN A 530 -20.60 -10.46 -29.51
CA GLN A 530 -20.58 -11.77 -28.82
C GLN A 530 -21.26 -11.75 -27.44
N GLN A 531 -21.42 -10.55 -26.86
CA GLN A 531 -22.00 -10.35 -25.53
C GLN A 531 -23.44 -9.84 -25.57
N ILE A 532 -23.99 -9.51 -26.74
CA ILE A 532 -25.40 -9.09 -26.84
C ILE A 532 -26.33 -10.19 -26.29
N GLY A 533 -27.15 -9.82 -25.32
CA GLY A 533 -28.04 -10.70 -24.56
C GLY A 533 -27.44 -11.23 -23.24
N SER A 534 -26.21 -10.83 -22.88
CA SER A 534 -25.59 -11.10 -21.59
C SER A 534 -25.90 -10.01 -20.55
N ASN A 535 -25.44 -10.20 -19.32
CA ASN A 535 -25.48 -9.21 -18.24
C ASN A 535 -24.06 -8.84 -17.79
N ASP A 536 -23.08 -8.94 -18.68
CA ASP A 536 -21.70 -8.58 -18.36
C ASP A 536 -21.58 -7.07 -18.19
N ALA A 537 -21.30 -6.63 -16.96
CA ALA A 537 -21.18 -5.21 -16.61
C ALA A 537 -20.07 -4.51 -17.40
N ASN A 538 -19.13 -5.25 -17.99
CA ASN A 538 -18.12 -4.66 -18.85
C ASN A 538 -18.71 -4.18 -20.18
N PHE A 539 -19.74 -4.81 -20.71
CA PHE A 539 -20.31 -4.48 -22.02
C PHE A 539 -21.59 -3.63 -21.94
N ASP A 540 -22.15 -3.47 -20.73
CA ASP A 540 -23.32 -2.62 -20.42
C ASP A 540 -22.92 -1.15 -20.24
N LEU A 541 -22.93 -0.40 -21.35
CA LEU A 541 -22.59 1.02 -21.40
C LEU A 541 -23.73 1.92 -20.93
N THR A 542 -24.98 1.43 -20.97
CA THR A 542 -26.15 2.19 -20.51
C THR A 542 -26.41 2.06 -19.01
N GLY A 543 -25.81 1.06 -18.37
CA GLY A 543 -25.94 0.77 -16.94
C GLY A 543 -27.31 0.24 -16.55
N ASP A 544 -28.04 -0.39 -17.47
CA ASP A 544 -29.40 -0.89 -17.23
C ASP A 544 -29.46 -2.37 -16.83
N GLY A 545 -28.30 -3.03 -16.78
CA GLY A 545 -28.09 -4.41 -16.37
C GLY A 545 -28.26 -5.43 -17.49
N SER A 546 -28.35 -5.01 -18.75
CA SER A 546 -28.42 -5.87 -19.94
C SER A 546 -27.48 -5.35 -21.03
N VAL A 547 -26.80 -6.24 -21.73
CA VAL A 547 -25.99 -5.89 -22.91
C VAL A 547 -26.87 -6.02 -24.15
N ASP A 548 -27.26 -4.91 -24.76
CA ASP A 548 -28.13 -4.91 -25.94
C ASP A 548 -27.79 -3.82 -26.98
N PHE A 549 -28.69 -3.61 -27.94
CA PHE A 549 -28.47 -2.66 -29.03
C PHE A 549 -28.37 -1.20 -28.53
N ALA A 550 -28.87 -0.87 -27.33
CA ALA A 550 -28.69 0.44 -26.72
C ALA A 550 -27.23 0.69 -26.32
N ASP A 551 -26.52 -0.33 -25.86
CA ASP A 551 -25.08 -0.24 -25.58
C ASP A 551 -24.28 -0.09 -26.86
N ARG A 552 -24.64 -0.84 -27.91
CA ARG A 552 -24.03 -0.70 -29.24
C ARG A 552 -24.23 0.69 -29.82
N LEU A 553 -25.42 1.26 -29.66
CA LEU A 553 -25.68 2.65 -30.03
C LEU A 553 -24.79 3.59 -29.21
N THR A 554 -24.67 3.39 -27.89
CA THR A 554 -23.82 4.24 -27.04
C THR A 554 -22.35 4.19 -27.50
N TRP A 555 -21.83 3.00 -27.78
CA TRP A 555 -20.47 2.81 -28.31
C TRP A 555 -20.26 3.60 -29.61
N VAL A 556 -21.09 3.34 -30.63
CA VAL A 556 -20.91 3.93 -31.97
C VAL A 556 -21.13 5.43 -31.95
N LYS A 557 -22.12 5.89 -31.19
CA LYS A 557 -22.64 7.25 -31.30
C LYS A 557 -21.99 8.22 -30.33
N ASP A 558 -21.68 7.76 -29.13
CA ASP A 558 -21.24 8.63 -28.03
C ASP A 558 -19.74 8.46 -27.76
N LEU A 559 -19.19 7.25 -27.97
CA LEU A 559 -17.77 6.95 -27.75
C LEU A 559 -16.95 7.16 -29.04
N ALA A 560 -17.28 6.42 -30.11
CA ALA A 560 -16.60 6.54 -31.41
C ALA A 560 -17.04 7.77 -32.23
N ASN A 561 -18.13 8.43 -31.84
CA ASN A 561 -18.72 9.60 -32.51
C ASN A 561 -18.87 9.40 -34.04
N THR A 562 -19.44 8.27 -34.44
CA THR A 562 -19.77 7.96 -35.84
C THR A 562 -21.25 7.54 -35.99
N TRP A 563 -21.56 6.81 -37.05
CA TRP A 563 -22.88 6.37 -37.49
C TRP A 563 -22.95 4.84 -37.54
N ILE A 564 -24.13 4.28 -37.24
CA ILE A 564 -24.42 2.89 -37.59
C ILE A 564 -24.39 2.80 -39.12
N GLY A 565 -23.52 1.94 -39.67
CA GLY A 565 -23.30 1.81 -41.10
C GLY A 565 -21.93 2.27 -41.61
N ASP A 566 -21.17 3.01 -40.80
CA ASP A 566 -19.77 3.37 -41.08
C ASP A 566 -18.87 2.15 -40.83
N ALA A 567 -18.63 1.38 -41.89
CA ALA A 567 -17.97 0.08 -41.83
C ALA A 567 -16.45 0.17 -41.78
N ASN A 568 -15.85 1.34 -41.98
CA ASN A 568 -14.41 1.54 -41.85
C ASN A 568 -14.05 2.48 -40.69
N LEU A 569 -15.06 2.96 -39.96
CA LEU A 569 -14.96 3.87 -38.82
C LEU A 569 -14.23 5.18 -39.20
N ASP A 570 -14.39 5.66 -40.44
CA ASP A 570 -13.79 6.92 -40.91
C ASP A 570 -14.58 8.17 -40.50
N GLY A 571 -15.71 7.97 -39.80
CA GLY A 571 -16.61 8.99 -39.30
C GLY A 571 -17.81 9.25 -40.21
N GLU A 572 -17.86 8.68 -41.42
CA GLU A 572 -18.88 8.95 -42.42
C GLU A 572 -19.57 7.69 -42.95
N PHE A 573 -20.87 7.52 -42.68
CA PHE A 573 -21.65 6.50 -43.37
C PHE A 573 -22.01 6.94 -44.80
N ASN A 574 -21.37 6.37 -45.82
CA ASN A 574 -21.51 6.74 -47.23
C ASN A 574 -21.45 5.53 -48.19
N SER A 575 -21.42 5.79 -49.50
CA SER A 575 -21.36 4.71 -50.51
C SER A 575 -20.11 3.82 -50.44
N GLY A 576 -19.00 4.29 -49.85
CA GLY A 576 -17.77 3.54 -49.63
C GLY A 576 -17.97 2.35 -48.70
N ASP A 577 -18.71 2.54 -47.61
CA ASP A 577 -19.06 1.48 -46.65
C ASP A 577 -19.83 0.36 -47.33
N PHE A 578 -20.81 0.70 -48.18
CA PHE A 578 -21.55 -0.30 -48.93
C PHE A 578 -20.64 -1.08 -49.88
N VAL A 579 -19.70 -0.42 -50.57
CA VAL A 579 -18.74 -1.12 -51.43
C VAL A 579 -17.89 -2.11 -50.62
N GLN A 580 -17.48 -1.74 -49.41
CA GLN A 580 -16.73 -2.59 -48.50
C GLN A 580 -17.52 -3.82 -48.05
N VAL A 581 -18.69 -3.63 -47.43
CA VAL A 581 -19.47 -4.76 -46.87
C VAL A 581 -20.01 -5.69 -47.95
N PHE A 582 -20.40 -5.18 -49.13
CA PHE A 582 -20.77 -6.04 -50.27
C PHE A 582 -19.56 -6.76 -50.88
N GLY A 583 -18.35 -6.22 -50.72
CA GLY A 583 -17.10 -6.90 -51.07
C GLY A 583 -16.91 -8.20 -50.28
N ALA A 584 -17.38 -8.25 -49.02
CA ALA A 584 -17.31 -9.45 -48.19
C ALA A 584 -18.24 -10.59 -48.68
N SER A 585 -19.23 -10.28 -49.53
CA SER A 585 -20.18 -11.26 -50.09
C SER A 585 -20.98 -12.06 -49.04
N LEU A 586 -21.28 -11.45 -47.88
CA LEU A 586 -21.99 -12.09 -46.77
C LEU A 586 -23.49 -11.74 -46.69
N PHE A 587 -23.95 -10.74 -47.43
CA PHE A 587 -25.34 -10.27 -47.40
C PHE A 587 -26.35 -11.40 -47.64
N GLU A 588 -27.27 -11.61 -46.69
CA GLU A 588 -28.35 -12.64 -46.75
C GLU A 588 -27.82 -14.08 -46.87
N THR A 589 -26.56 -14.33 -46.49
CA THR A 589 -25.96 -15.67 -46.55
C THR A 589 -26.11 -16.46 -45.25
N GLN A 590 -26.50 -15.81 -44.16
CA GLN A 590 -26.59 -16.39 -42.81
C GLN A 590 -25.25 -16.93 -42.28
N ARG A 591 -24.13 -16.47 -42.85
CA ARG A 591 -22.79 -16.77 -42.35
C ARG A 591 -22.36 -15.68 -41.36
N PRO A 592 -21.51 -16.01 -40.37
CA PRO A 592 -20.99 -15.03 -39.43
C PRO A 592 -20.34 -13.85 -40.15
N ALA A 593 -20.64 -12.64 -39.69
CA ALA A 593 -20.05 -11.39 -40.17
C ALA A 593 -19.53 -10.58 -38.98
N THR A 594 -18.49 -9.79 -39.21
CA THR A 594 -17.97 -8.77 -38.30
C THR A 594 -18.53 -7.39 -38.65
N TRP A 595 -18.27 -6.37 -37.83
CA TRP A 595 -18.68 -4.98 -38.10
C TRP A 595 -18.28 -4.51 -39.51
N ASP A 596 -16.99 -4.64 -39.85
CA ASP A 596 -16.43 -4.24 -41.15
C ASP A 596 -16.99 -5.04 -42.35
N GLN A 597 -17.69 -6.14 -42.06
CA GLN A 597 -18.33 -7.02 -43.04
C GLN A 597 -19.86 -6.87 -43.08
N GLY A 598 -20.43 -6.02 -42.21
CA GLY A 598 -21.82 -5.57 -42.26
C GLY A 598 -22.70 -5.93 -41.07
N ASP A 599 -22.20 -6.61 -40.02
CA ASP A 599 -22.96 -6.87 -38.77
C ASP A 599 -23.07 -5.59 -37.93
N TRP A 600 -23.92 -4.67 -38.36
CA TRP A 600 -24.09 -3.35 -37.73
C TRP A 600 -25.09 -3.39 -36.58
N ASN A 601 -26.02 -4.33 -36.56
CA ASN A 601 -26.96 -4.50 -35.45
C ASN A 601 -26.40 -5.40 -34.33
N GLY A 602 -25.31 -6.14 -34.57
CA GLY A 602 -24.62 -6.99 -33.61
C GLY A 602 -25.24 -8.39 -33.43
N ASP A 603 -26.12 -8.83 -34.32
CA ASP A 603 -26.73 -10.17 -34.27
C ASP A 603 -25.85 -11.28 -34.88
N GLY A 604 -24.66 -10.90 -35.37
CA GLY A 604 -23.62 -11.79 -35.85
C GLY A 604 -23.76 -12.17 -37.32
N VAL A 605 -24.72 -11.61 -38.06
CA VAL A 605 -24.86 -11.82 -39.51
C VAL A 605 -25.06 -10.50 -40.25
N PHE A 606 -24.75 -10.48 -41.55
CA PHE A 606 -25.05 -9.32 -42.40
C PHE A 606 -26.31 -9.58 -43.24
N ASP A 607 -27.42 -8.92 -42.93
CA ASP A 607 -28.68 -9.04 -43.66
C ASP A 607 -29.51 -7.73 -43.68
N SER A 608 -30.78 -7.82 -44.10
CA SER A 608 -31.66 -6.65 -44.15
C SER A 608 -31.87 -5.94 -42.81
N GLY A 609 -31.66 -6.60 -41.67
CA GLY A 609 -31.72 -6.05 -40.33
C GLY A 609 -30.67 -4.96 -40.09
N ASP A 610 -29.46 -5.15 -40.59
CA ASP A 610 -28.36 -4.16 -40.50
C ASP A 610 -28.69 -2.88 -41.25
N PHE A 611 -29.31 -3.01 -42.43
CA PHE A 611 -29.78 -1.84 -43.17
C PHE A 611 -30.89 -1.11 -42.42
N VAL A 612 -31.79 -1.84 -41.76
CA VAL A 612 -32.81 -1.20 -40.92
C VAL A 612 -32.15 -0.43 -39.78
N ALA A 613 -31.15 -1.00 -39.10
CA ALA A 613 -30.40 -0.33 -38.05
C ALA A 613 -29.70 0.94 -38.56
N ALA A 614 -28.89 0.83 -39.63
CA ALA A 614 -28.13 1.93 -40.21
C ALA A 614 -29.01 3.06 -40.76
N PHE A 615 -30.07 2.73 -41.51
CA PHE A 615 -30.97 3.75 -42.05
C PHE A 615 -31.91 4.36 -41.00
N THR A 616 -32.17 3.66 -39.89
CA THR A 616 -32.90 4.23 -38.75
C THR A 616 -32.04 5.25 -37.99
N ASP A 617 -30.73 5.01 -37.85
CA ASP A 617 -29.79 6.00 -37.31
C ASP A 617 -29.68 7.23 -38.23
N GLY A 618 -29.76 7.00 -39.54
CA GLY A 618 -30.04 8.03 -40.54
C GLY A 618 -28.84 8.89 -40.93
N GLY A 619 -27.62 8.37 -40.79
CA GLY A 619 -26.35 9.02 -41.11
C GLY A 619 -25.96 9.05 -42.59
N TYR A 620 -26.64 8.27 -43.44
CA TYR A 620 -26.21 8.05 -44.83
C TYR A 620 -26.05 9.35 -45.63
N GLU A 621 -24.84 9.56 -46.17
CA GLU A 621 -24.44 10.72 -46.97
C GLU A 621 -24.62 12.07 -46.26
N LYS A 622 -24.58 12.08 -44.91
CA LYS A 622 -24.60 13.31 -44.10
C LYS A 622 -23.20 13.82 -43.72
N GLY A 623 -22.16 13.04 -44.00
CA GLY A 623 -20.77 13.31 -43.61
C GLY A 623 -20.51 13.05 -42.13
N ALA A 624 -19.35 13.50 -41.65
CA ALA A 624 -18.90 13.29 -40.28
C ALA A 624 -19.94 13.77 -39.24
N ARG A 625 -20.13 12.97 -38.19
CA ARG A 625 -21.10 13.29 -37.15
C ARG A 625 -20.69 14.55 -36.37
N PRO A 626 -21.58 15.54 -36.21
CA PRO A 626 -21.27 16.74 -35.43
C PRO A 626 -21.01 16.36 -33.98
N ALA A 627 -19.85 16.77 -33.44
CA ALA A 627 -19.56 16.60 -32.01
C ALA A 627 -20.71 17.19 -31.17
N ALA A 628 -21.15 16.44 -30.15
CA ALA A 628 -22.16 16.92 -29.23
C ALA A 628 -21.69 18.25 -28.59
N ALA A 629 -22.55 19.28 -28.58
CA ALA A 629 -22.25 20.50 -27.85
C ALA A 629 -22.16 20.16 -26.35
N VAL A 630 -20.97 20.25 -25.78
CA VAL A 630 -20.76 20.14 -24.33
C VAL A 630 -21.70 21.14 -23.65
N PRO A 631 -22.60 20.71 -22.75
CA PRO A 631 -23.38 21.65 -21.96
C PRO A 631 -22.40 22.53 -21.18
N GLU A 632 -22.46 23.85 -21.39
CA GLU A 632 -21.67 24.78 -20.57
C GLU A 632 -21.92 24.43 -19.10
N PRO A 633 -20.87 24.30 -18.26
CA PRO A 633 -21.07 24.04 -16.84
C PRO A 633 -21.98 25.14 -16.31
N GLY A 634 -23.14 24.73 -15.76
CA GLY A 634 -24.15 25.67 -15.31
C GLY A 634 -23.50 26.75 -14.44
N THR A 635 -23.89 28.01 -14.64
CA THR A 635 -23.32 29.24 -14.04
C THR A 635 -22.99 29.17 -12.53
N SER A 636 -23.54 28.20 -11.81
CA SER A 636 -23.18 27.80 -10.44
C SER A 636 -21.72 27.34 -10.27
N MET A 637 -21.13 26.64 -11.24
CA MET A 637 -19.74 26.13 -11.16
C MET A 637 -18.71 27.25 -11.42
N ILE A 638 -19.03 28.19 -12.31
CA ILE A 638 -18.20 29.38 -12.56
C ILE A 638 -18.29 30.37 -11.39
N ALA A 639 -19.43 30.45 -10.70
CA ALA A 639 -19.55 31.26 -9.48
C ALA A 639 -18.71 30.68 -8.32
N LEU A 640 -18.57 29.35 -8.22
CA LEU A 640 -17.74 28.71 -7.21
C LEU A 640 -16.24 28.93 -7.47
N LEU A 641 -15.79 28.81 -8.73
CA LEU A 641 -14.40 29.08 -9.12
C LEU A 641 -14.02 30.57 -9.04
N ALA A 642 -14.97 31.48 -9.28
CA ALA A 642 -14.73 32.93 -9.14
C ALA A 642 -14.71 33.39 -7.66
N PHE A 643 -15.36 32.68 -6.74
CA PHE A 643 -15.35 33.03 -5.31
C PHE A 643 -14.05 32.60 -4.61
N VAL A 644 -13.46 31.46 -5.02
CA VAL A 644 -12.13 31.04 -4.53
C VAL A 644 -11.03 31.96 -5.07
N GLY A 645 -11.13 32.45 -6.30
CA GLY A 645 -10.16 33.40 -6.88
C GLY A 645 -10.14 34.80 -6.23
N PHE A 646 -11.20 35.23 -5.55
CA PHE A 646 -11.28 36.56 -4.93
C PHE A 646 -10.93 36.60 -3.43
N LEU A 647 -10.90 35.46 -2.73
CA LEU A 647 -10.49 35.40 -1.32
C LEU A 647 -8.96 35.44 -1.12
N PHE A 648 -8.16 35.15 -2.16
CA PHE A 648 -6.70 35.14 -2.09
C PHE A 648 -5.98 36.43 -2.57
N ARG A 649 -6.70 37.51 -2.90
CA ARG A 649 -6.08 38.79 -3.34
C ARG A 649 -6.30 39.99 -2.41
N GLY A 650 -6.56 39.71 -1.13
CA GLY A 650 -7.11 40.69 -0.21
C GLY A 650 -6.24 41.30 0.89
N VAL A 651 -4.97 40.93 1.13
CA VAL A 651 -4.16 41.61 2.16
C VAL A 651 -2.67 41.67 1.83
N ARG A 652 -2.28 42.68 1.04
CA ARG A 652 -1.00 43.41 1.20
C ARG A 652 -1.06 44.68 0.35
N LEU A 653 -1.46 45.79 0.98
CA LEU A 653 -0.89 47.13 0.74
C LEU A 653 -1.50 48.17 1.70
N ALA A 654 -0.59 48.82 2.43
CA ALA A 654 -0.68 50.16 3.04
C ALA A 654 -0.96 50.29 4.56
N ARG A 655 0.17 50.52 5.26
CA ARG A 655 0.45 51.20 6.55
C ARG A 655 0.65 50.35 7.78
#